data_AF-A0A9R1IZX7-F1
#
_entry.id   AF-A0A9R1IZX7-F1
#
_cell.length_a   1.000
_cell.length_b   1.000
_cell.length_c   1.000
_cell.angle_alpha   90.00
_cell.angle_beta   90.00
_cell.angle_gamma   90.00
#
_symmetry.space_group_name_H-M   'P 1'
#
loop_
_entity.id
_entity.type
_entity.pdbx_description
1 polymer ?
#
loop_
_entity_poly.entity_id
_entity_poly.type
_entity_poly.pdbx_seq_one_letter_code
_entity_poly.pdbx_strand_id
1 'polypeptide(L)'
;MAETATATAPRPRRLLPSVPTTSRLRRDHPRHVASPCRSARVELLVADGGRPQARRLARPTASTSVKRLSDASAPAVGSAMPALLPLSYSSVQVFSSFRVVRIKLTTMAGGPLGFWNDWASQIGVLLSLFFQVMLHIFANIRRHKDGSNWLRFPLWVAYQLSDSTATYAAGQLLLSGAKKDHHLIAFWVPFLLLHLGGPDNITAYALEDSKLWGRHLLILLVQVLGAGYVLYKHIVGSGTLLMVAAILISVVGAAKYGERTWALRSAKFSSLRSSLKVRAHGIHHQQFYTEYQDWYSDDELVLQHAHSLFHICKRGIVDCVIAVDDSDSQNEVDSLDSKIIQGFSKDRQHMWRVMEMELSLMYDILYTKASAVHTWVGYCIRVISPPAIATSLVLFQLSSKDDYSLVDVAITYTLLVGALFLETKSLLVALGSSWVFAFLCTTQWDWLRHSALCSGRWHWLRHTLFSVRRFWPGKMIMTVSSRRWSGTMGQRNMLRSCARQVDPMSQCLGNLSKMLNLGEWWDRRQLWTIDVPEKVKKFAWSNVTAIDMNTMGLLRTGWGKAALDEEHYPGLLIELDVFHGVDFHESVISWHIATDLILAATDRRGDHVSDDEVELVSVLSNYMMFLLVGSPDMLPGLPQNWLYEQTCKQLEKIRSKHVAGSPRKSVYTVLKNLFRPHHHRGWKPSELEKEIAIDILKELEDPNFNNPRLSYARTIARTVLRRKENKVWMLQRLWLDFLFYAANRCNREAHARKLGSGGELLTVVWLYQEHLHQVKQDRKKRQSPV
;
A
#
# COMPACT_ATOMS: atom_id res chain seq x y z
N MET A 1 -55.78 50.47 23.85
CA MET A 1 -56.23 51.79 23.37
C MET A 1 -55.00 52.67 23.22
N ALA A 2 -55.00 53.61 22.27
CA ALA A 2 -53.82 54.18 21.60
C ALA A 2 -53.01 53.10 20.82
N GLU A 3 -52.67 53.19 19.52
CA GLU A 3 -52.13 54.28 18.65
C GLU A 3 -50.62 54.48 18.86
N THR A 4 -49.76 54.63 17.84
CA THR A 4 -49.83 55.29 16.52
C THR A 4 -49.18 54.43 15.39
N ALA A 5 -49.51 54.46 14.08
CA ALA A 5 -49.58 55.54 13.05
C ALA A 5 -48.18 56.08 12.58
N THR A 6 -47.81 56.32 11.30
CA THR A 6 -48.46 56.17 9.95
C THR A 6 -47.44 56.38 8.77
N ALA A 7 -47.84 56.10 7.50
CA ALA A 7 -47.33 56.66 6.20
C ALA A 7 -45.98 56.13 5.58
N THR A 8 -45.66 56.17 4.26
CA THR A 8 -46.42 56.28 2.96
C THR A 8 -45.56 55.97 1.68
N ALA A 9 -46.08 55.15 0.74
CA ALA A 9 -46.06 55.32 -0.75
C ALA A 9 -44.69 55.26 -1.58
N PRO A 10 -44.65 55.45 -2.95
CA PRO A 10 -45.08 54.46 -3.97
C PRO A 10 -44.28 54.31 -5.33
N ARG A 11 -44.28 53.09 -5.96
CA ARG A 11 -44.15 52.77 -7.44
C ARG A 11 -42.86 53.23 -8.19
N PRO A 12 -42.61 53.03 -9.54
CA PRO A 12 -43.31 52.33 -10.67
C PRO A 12 -42.44 51.17 -11.30
N ARG A 13 -42.42 50.69 -12.59
CA ARG A 13 -43.11 50.93 -13.91
C ARG A 13 -43.27 49.60 -14.76
N ARG A 14 -43.02 49.56 -16.10
CA ARG A 14 -43.31 48.41 -17.03
C ARG A 14 -42.62 48.52 -18.44
N LEU A 15 -42.49 47.40 -19.20
CA LEU A 15 -42.41 47.18 -20.70
C LEU A 15 -41.07 47.16 -21.52
N LEU A 16 -40.95 46.11 -22.40
CA LEU A 16 -40.38 46.00 -23.80
C LEU A 16 -38.87 46.33 -24.08
N PRO A 17 -38.18 45.74 -25.11
CA PRO A 17 -38.46 45.62 -26.58
C PRO A 17 -38.56 44.15 -27.09
N SER A 18 -38.82 43.75 -28.36
CA SER A 18 -38.78 44.28 -29.77
C SER A 18 -37.57 43.88 -30.66
N VAL A 19 -37.76 43.86 -31.99
CA VAL A 19 -37.00 43.16 -33.08
C VAL A 19 -37.32 43.82 -34.46
N PRO A 20 -36.73 43.53 -35.68
CA PRO A 20 -36.15 42.26 -36.20
C PRO A 20 -34.98 42.38 -37.27
N THR A 21 -34.81 41.34 -38.12
CA THR A 21 -34.38 41.31 -39.56
C THR A 21 -32.90 41.30 -40.07
N THR A 22 -32.48 40.12 -40.55
CA THR A 22 -31.88 39.75 -41.87
C THR A 22 -30.66 40.45 -42.54
N SER A 23 -29.62 39.66 -42.88
CA SER A 23 -29.01 39.49 -44.24
C SER A 23 -27.85 38.45 -44.18
N ARG A 24 -27.85 37.34 -44.94
CA ARG A 24 -27.43 37.06 -46.35
C ARG A 24 -25.92 36.82 -46.58
N LEU A 25 -25.64 35.87 -47.50
CA LEU A 25 -24.33 35.44 -48.09
C LEU A 25 -23.45 34.47 -47.27
N ARG A 26 -22.64 33.56 -47.84
CA ARG A 26 -22.77 32.55 -48.94
C ARG A 26 -21.37 32.05 -49.35
N ARG A 27 -21.05 30.78 -49.09
CA ARG A 27 -20.12 29.86 -49.82
C ARG A 27 -20.03 28.54 -49.01
N ASP A 28 -20.38 27.36 -49.54
CA ASP A 28 -19.66 26.49 -50.51
C ASP A 28 -18.55 25.67 -49.79
N HIS A 29 -18.43 24.32 -49.87
CA HIS A 29 -19.24 23.33 -50.62
C HIS A 29 -19.29 21.90 -49.94
N PRO A 30 -19.21 20.72 -50.60
CA PRO A 30 -20.07 19.54 -50.34
C PRO A 30 -19.64 18.62 -49.17
N ARG A 31 -20.43 17.69 -48.58
CA ARG A 31 -21.58 16.81 -48.96
C ARG A 31 -21.19 15.41 -49.49
N HIS A 32 -21.67 14.36 -48.80
CA HIS A 32 -21.74 12.93 -49.19
C HIS A 32 -20.43 12.10 -49.31
N VAL A 33 -20.43 10.75 -49.28
CA VAL A 33 -21.11 9.71 -48.44
C VAL A 33 -20.63 8.31 -48.92
N ALA A 34 -20.82 7.28 -48.09
CA ALA A 34 -20.75 5.84 -48.40
C ALA A 34 -19.37 5.13 -48.43
N SER A 35 -19.46 3.82 -48.16
CA SER A 35 -18.41 2.80 -48.14
C SER A 35 -18.20 2.16 -49.53
N PRO A 36 -17.25 1.20 -49.68
CA PRO A 36 -17.69 -0.20 -49.63
C PRO A 36 -16.67 -1.20 -49.03
N CYS A 37 -17.07 -2.47 -48.94
CA CYS A 37 -16.23 -3.64 -48.57
C CYS A 37 -15.77 -4.43 -49.83
N ARG A 38 -15.05 -5.56 -49.61
CA ARG A 38 -14.58 -6.60 -50.58
C ARG A 38 -13.25 -6.29 -51.30
N SER A 39 -12.51 -7.25 -51.89
CA SER A 39 -12.26 -8.70 -51.64
C SER A 39 -11.20 -9.21 -52.65
N ALA A 40 -10.73 -10.47 -52.51
CA ALA A 40 -9.72 -11.20 -53.33
C ALA A 40 -8.24 -10.71 -53.20
N ARG A 41 -7.16 -11.50 -53.20
CA ARG A 41 -6.80 -12.94 -53.50
C ARG A 41 -6.12 -13.16 -54.88
N VAL A 42 -5.31 -14.23 -54.99
CA VAL A 42 -4.40 -14.69 -56.09
C VAL A 42 -2.95 -14.18 -55.86
N GLU A 43 -1.98 -14.98 -55.36
CA GLU A 43 -1.18 -16.07 -56.00
C GLU A 43 -0.02 -15.55 -56.87
N LEU A 44 1.15 -16.20 -57.07
CA LEU A 44 1.85 -17.37 -56.50
C LEU A 44 3.35 -17.31 -56.93
N LEU A 45 4.29 -17.91 -56.18
CA LEU A 45 5.46 -18.65 -56.74
C LEU A 45 6.29 -19.38 -55.65
N VAL A 46 7.14 -20.33 -56.06
CA VAL A 46 7.72 -21.40 -55.19
C VAL A 46 9.21 -21.67 -55.47
N ALA A 47 10.00 -21.83 -54.40
CA ALA A 47 11.26 -22.58 -54.24
C ALA A 47 11.69 -22.39 -52.76
N ASP A 48 11.96 -23.35 -51.87
CA ASP A 48 12.50 -24.73 -51.95
C ASP A 48 13.94 -24.82 -52.50
N GLY A 49 14.91 -25.48 -51.85
CA GLY A 49 14.94 -26.12 -50.53
C GLY A 49 16.33 -26.73 -50.25
N GLY A 50 16.88 -26.62 -49.02
CA GLY A 50 18.25 -27.11 -48.76
C GLY A 50 18.75 -27.04 -47.30
N ARG A 51 19.30 -28.16 -46.81
CA ARG A 51 19.86 -28.42 -45.47
C ARG A 51 20.77 -29.68 -45.57
N PRO A 52 21.53 -30.10 -44.54
CA PRO A 52 22.18 -29.38 -43.42
C PRO A 52 23.66 -29.85 -43.21
N GLN A 53 24.18 -29.76 -41.97
CA GLN A 53 25.36 -30.46 -41.39
C GLN A 53 26.76 -29.82 -41.57
N ALA A 54 27.76 -30.03 -40.67
CA ALA A 54 27.75 -30.33 -39.22
C ALA A 54 29.19 -30.27 -38.61
N ARG A 55 29.29 -30.23 -37.26
CA ARG A 55 30.49 -30.50 -36.40
C ARG A 55 31.63 -29.46 -36.50
N ARG A 56 32.35 -29.00 -35.45
CA ARG A 56 32.79 -29.41 -34.07
C ARG A 56 34.30 -29.72 -34.05
N LEU A 57 34.96 -29.41 -32.92
CA LEU A 57 36.39 -29.64 -32.59
C LEU A 57 37.38 -28.67 -33.30
N ALA A 58 38.52 -28.24 -32.72
CA ALA A 58 38.98 -28.26 -31.31
C ALA A 58 40.07 -27.18 -31.05
N ARG A 59 40.41 -26.98 -29.76
CA ARG A 59 41.62 -26.30 -29.22
C ARG A 59 42.88 -27.19 -29.38
N PRO A 60 44.11 -26.74 -29.03
CA PRO A 60 44.69 -25.37 -28.98
C PRO A 60 46.12 -25.33 -29.61
N THR A 61 46.84 -24.21 -29.49
CA THR A 61 48.24 -24.18 -28.99
C THR A 61 48.69 -22.73 -28.72
N ALA A 62 49.87 -22.54 -28.12
CA ALA A 62 50.43 -21.23 -27.81
C ALA A 62 51.95 -21.24 -28.03
N SER A 63 52.55 -20.07 -28.30
CA SER A 63 53.89 -19.72 -27.82
C SER A 63 54.17 -18.22 -27.98
N THR A 64 55.10 -17.73 -27.16
CA THR A 64 55.64 -16.37 -27.19
C THR A 64 56.91 -16.30 -28.03
N SER A 65 57.17 -15.15 -28.65
CA SER A 65 58.53 -14.74 -29.03
C SER A 65 58.69 -13.22 -28.86
N VAL A 66 59.94 -12.77 -28.74
CA VAL A 66 60.32 -11.45 -28.20
C VAL A 66 61.45 -10.86 -29.04
N LYS A 67 61.47 -9.51 -29.19
CA LYS A 67 62.58 -8.59 -29.54
C LYS A 67 62.23 -7.66 -30.73
N ARG A 68 62.83 -6.47 -30.93
CA ARG A 68 63.51 -5.48 -30.03
C ARG A 68 64.03 -4.31 -30.91
N LEU A 69 63.92 -3.03 -30.47
CA LEU A 69 64.58 -1.81 -31.05
C LEU A 69 64.14 -1.46 -32.51
N SER A 70 64.32 -0.24 -33.05
CA SER A 70 64.52 1.12 -32.48
C SER A 70 64.26 2.21 -33.54
N ASP A 71 64.21 3.48 -33.11
CA ASP A 71 64.38 4.72 -33.91
C ASP A 71 63.28 5.02 -34.98
N ALA A 72 63.01 6.26 -35.42
CA ALA A 72 63.73 7.53 -35.28
C ALA A 72 62.80 8.78 -35.33
N SER A 73 63.38 9.96 -35.03
CA SER A 73 63.01 11.32 -35.50
C SER A 73 61.55 11.83 -35.40
N ALA A 74 61.37 12.89 -34.61
CA ALA A 74 60.36 13.92 -34.86
C ALA A 74 60.87 14.94 -35.91
N PRO A 75 59.98 15.80 -36.46
CA PRO A 75 60.09 17.23 -36.11
C PRO A 75 58.74 17.86 -35.70
N ALA A 76 58.78 19.10 -35.20
CA ALA A 76 57.63 19.78 -34.59
C ALA A 76 57.19 21.03 -35.37
N VAL A 77 55.86 21.31 -35.38
CA VAL A 77 55.29 22.60 -35.83
C VAL A 77 54.09 23.00 -34.95
N GLY A 78 54.21 24.16 -34.30
CA GLY A 78 53.21 25.23 -34.29
C GLY A 78 51.76 25.01 -33.81
N SER A 79 51.55 25.23 -32.51
CA SER A 79 50.52 26.16 -31.95
C SER A 79 49.00 25.82 -31.96
N ALA A 80 48.27 26.61 -31.14
CA ALA A 80 46.81 26.77 -31.02
C ALA A 80 45.96 25.63 -30.39
N MET A 81 45.59 25.85 -29.13
CA MET A 81 44.49 25.16 -28.40
C MET A 81 43.14 25.89 -28.65
N PRO A 82 41.99 25.21 -28.54
CA PRO A 82 41.26 25.31 -27.27
C PRO A 82 40.57 24.02 -26.77
N ALA A 83 40.79 23.76 -25.47
CA ALA A 83 39.95 23.06 -24.49
C ALA A 83 38.84 22.09 -24.96
N LEU A 84 39.06 20.79 -24.74
CA LEU A 84 38.00 19.81 -24.47
C LEU A 84 38.23 19.17 -23.09
N LEU A 85 37.16 19.08 -22.29
CA LEU A 85 37.19 18.61 -20.91
C LEU A 85 37.30 17.07 -20.81
N PRO A 86 38.25 16.50 -20.04
CA PRO A 86 38.37 15.06 -19.88
C PRO A 86 37.37 14.49 -18.85
N LEU A 87 36.29 13.87 -19.33
CA LEU A 87 35.36 13.06 -18.53
C LEU A 87 35.99 11.71 -18.07
N SER A 88 37.19 11.75 -17.50
CA SER A 88 38.00 10.58 -17.12
C SER A 88 38.29 10.46 -15.62
N TYR A 89 38.09 11.53 -14.83
CA TYR A 89 38.53 11.54 -13.42
C TYR A 89 37.75 10.60 -12.50
N SER A 90 36.44 10.44 -12.71
CA SER A 90 35.56 9.61 -11.86
C SER A 90 35.95 8.13 -11.87
N SER A 91 36.35 7.60 -13.02
CA SER A 91 36.75 6.20 -13.19
C SER A 91 38.02 5.86 -12.39
N VAL A 92 38.96 6.80 -12.31
CA VAL A 92 40.24 6.61 -11.61
C VAL A 92 40.04 6.60 -10.09
N GLN A 93 39.10 7.39 -9.56
CA GLN A 93 38.79 7.40 -8.12
C GLN A 93 38.16 6.08 -7.64
N VAL A 94 37.27 5.45 -8.42
CA VAL A 94 36.69 4.15 -8.03
C VAL A 94 37.77 3.06 -7.94
N PHE A 95 38.71 3.02 -8.89
CA PHE A 95 39.83 2.09 -8.84
C PHE A 95 40.88 2.43 -7.76
N SER A 96 41.04 3.71 -7.37
CA SER A 96 41.91 4.08 -6.26
C SER A 96 41.31 3.68 -4.91
N SER A 97 39.99 3.79 -4.70
CA SER A 97 39.32 3.28 -3.50
C SER A 97 39.57 1.77 -3.28
N PHE A 98 39.48 0.96 -4.33
CA PHE A 98 39.80 -0.48 -4.24
C PHE A 98 41.27 -0.77 -3.92
N ARG A 99 42.21 0.12 -4.30
CA ARG A 99 43.62 0.02 -3.86
C ARG A 99 43.80 0.48 -2.41
N VAL A 100 43.17 1.57 -1.98
CA VAL A 100 43.27 2.09 -0.60
C VAL A 100 42.70 1.10 0.43
N VAL A 101 41.56 0.45 0.13
CA VAL A 101 41.02 -0.64 0.96
C VAL A 101 42.05 -1.78 1.09
N ARG A 102 42.75 -2.14 0.00
CA ARG A 102 43.81 -3.16 0.04
C ARG A 102 45.05 -2.72 0.85
N ILE A 103 45.35 -1.42 0.90
CA ILE A 103 46.52 -0.85 1.60
C ILE A 103 46.28 -0.64 3.10
N LYS A 104 45.03 -0.46 3.56
CA LYS A 104 44.69 -0.58 5.00
C LYS A 104 44.35 -2.01 5.45
N LEU A 105 44.06 -2.95 4.54
CA LEU A 105 43.90 -4.37 4.92
C LEU A 105 45.20 -5.01 5.46
N THR A 106 46.37 -4.44 5.14
CA THR A 106 47.65 -4.93 5.69
C THR A 106 47.89 -4.54 7.16
N THR A 107 47.04 -3.72 7.78
CA THR A 107 47.13 -3.41 9.23
C THR A 107 46.25 -4.32 10.11
N MET A 108 45.87 -5.51 9.64
CA MET A 108 45.13 -6.51 10.43
C MET A 108 45.93 -7.13 11.62
N ALA A 109 47.11 -6.60 11.94
CA ALA A 109 47.95 -7.03 13.05
C ALA A 109 47.31 -6.83 14.45
N GLY A 110 46.35 -5.90 14.58
CA GLY A 110 45.60 -5.65 15.84
C GLY A 110 44.43 -6.62 16.10
N GLY A 111 44.24 -7.63 15.25
CA GLY A 111 43.10 -8.56 15.34
C GLY A 111 41.72 -7.91 15.12
N PRO A 112 40.63 -8.67 15.29
CA PRO A 112 39.27 -8.17 15.03
C PRO A 112 38.86 -7.00 15.92
N LEU A 113 39.34 -6.95 17.17
CA LEU A 113 39.00 -5.91 18.14
C LEU A 113 39.68 -4.57 17.80
N GLY A 114 40.95 -4.60 17.39
CA GLY A 114 41.66 -3.41 16.90
C GLY A 114 41.01 -2.85 15.64
N PHE A 115 40.73 -3.70 14.65
CA PHE A 115 40.02 -3.30 13.44
C PHE A 115 38.66 -2.65 13.73
N TRP A 116 37.87 -3.22 14.66
CA TRP A 116 36.60 -2.63 15.05
C TRP A 116 36.78 -1.26 15.72
N ASN A 117 37.70 -1.13 16.67
CA ASN A 117 37.96 0.14 17.35
C ASN A 117 38.40 1.26 16.40
N ASP A 118 39.18 0.92 15.36
CA ASP A 118 39.67 1.89 14.36
C ASP A 118 38.60 2.30 13.33
N TRP A 119 37.67 1.39 12.97
CA TRP A 119 36.72 1.59 11.86
C TRP A 119 35.24 1.71 12.27
N ALA A 120 34.86 1.50 13.54
CA ALA A 120 33.44 1.44 13.96
C ALA A 120 32.62 2.69 13.59
N SER A 121 33.22 3.87 13.68
CA SER A 121 32.59 5.15 13.29
C SER A 121 32.31 5.22 11.79
N GLN A 122 33.32 4.95 10.97
CA GLN A 122 33.27 4.91 9.50
C GLN A 122 32.26 3.86 9.01
N ILE A 123 32.30 2.65 9.59
CA ILE A 123 31.38 1.55 9.29
C ILE A 123 29.94 1.93 9.68
N GLY A 124 29.73 2.48 10.88
CA GLY A 124 28.40 2.88 11.36
C GLY A 124 27.73 3.95 10.48
N VAL A 125 28.51 4.95 10.05
CA VAL A 125 28.04 6.02 9.16
C VAL A 125 27.66 5.50 7.76
N LEU A 126 28.50 4.65 7.16
CA LEU A 126 28.19 4.02 5.87
C LEU A 126 27.01 3.04 5.95
N LEU A 127 26.92 2.26 7.03
CA LEU A 127 25.82 1.31 7.27
C LEU A 127 24.49 2.04 7.49
N SER A 128 24.50 3.21 8.14
CA SER A 128 23.35 4.09 8.27
C SER A 128 22.84 4.58 6.90
N LEU A 129 23.74 4.99 5.99
CA LEU A 129 23.38 5.33 4.61
C LEU A 129 22.81 4.13 3.85
N PHE A 130 23.44 2.96 3.97
CA PHE A 130 22.97 1.71 3.35
C PHE A 130 21.53 1.37 3.73
N PHE A 131 21.16 1.43 5.01
CA PHE A 131 19.80 1.11 5.44
C PHE A 131 18.75 2.08 4.89
N GLN A 132 19.06 3.38 4.75
CA GLN A 132 18.16 4.33 4.09
C GLN A 132 17.99 4.01 2.60
N VAL A 133 19.06 3.66 1.89
CA VAL A 133 18.98 3.27 0.48
C VAL A 133 18.13 1.99 0.32
N MET A 134 18.30 1.00 1.20
CA MET A 134 17.45 -0.20 1.25
C MET A 134 15.98 0.14 1.51
N LEU A 135 15.68 0.94 2.54
CA LEU A 135 14.32 1.42 2.83
C LEU A 135 13.72 2.16 1.62
N HIS A 136 14.48 3.06 1.00
CA HIS A 136 14.04 3.91 -0.10
C HIS A 136 13.88 3.17 -1.46
N ILE A 137 14.44 1.96 -1.58
CA ILE A 137 14.18 1.03 -2.68
C ILE A 137 12.98 0.13 -2.36
N PHE A 138 12.93 -0.48 -1.17
CA PHE A 138 11.98 -1.55 -0.86
C PHE A 138 10.66 -1.10 -0.22
N ALA A 139 10.53 0.12 0.31
CA ALA A 139 9.31 0.58 1.01
C ALA A 139 8.02 0.39 0.19
N ASN A 140 8.06 0.70 -1.11
CA ASN A 140 6.90 0.59 -1.99
C ASN A 140 6.32 -0.83 -2.08
N ILE A 141 7.12 -1.88 -1.81
CA ILE A 141 6.65 -3.28 -1.84
C ILE A 141 5.55 -3.53 -0.80
N ARG A 142 5.49 -2.75 0.29
CA ARG A 142 4.43 -2.87 1.30
C ARG A 142 3.03 -2.49 0.80
N ARG A 143 2.93 -1.66 -0.25
CA ARG A 143 1.66 -1.27 -0.86
C ARG A 143 0.99 -2.44 -1.61
N HIS A 144 1.74 -3.50 -1.90
CA HIS A 144 1.27 -4.66 -2.67
C HIS A 144 1.35 -5.95 -1.84
N LYS A 145 0.29 -6.76 -1.89
CA LYS A 145 0.17 -8.02 -1.16
C LYS A 145 1.12 -9.10 -1.70
N ASP A 146 1.42 -9.02 -2.99
CA ASP A 146 2.12 -10.03 -3.80
C ASP A 146 3.65 -9.88 -3.72
N GLY A 147 4.13 -8.86 -3.00
CA GLY A 147 5.52 -8.71 -2.60
C GLY A 147 5.95 -9.85 -1.71
N SER A 148 6.62 -10.85 -2.29
CA SER A 148 7.13 -12.06 -1.63
C SER A 148 7.68 -11.79 -0.22
N ASN A 149 7.34 -12.64 0.74
CA ASN A 149 7.82 -12.54 2.13
C ASN A 149 9.37 -12.44 2.22
N TRP A 150 10.09 -12.97 1.22
CA TRP A 150 11.54 -12.84 1.10
C TRP A 150 12.04 -11.40 0.93
N LEU A 151 11.24 -10.50 0.32
CA LEU A 151 11.56 -9.08 0.16
C LEU A 151 11.04 -8.22 1.33
N ARG A 152 10.03 -8.72 2.06
CA ARG A 152 9.52 -8.06 3.27
C ARG A 152 10.47 -8.20 4.46
N PHE A 153 11.18 -9.33 4.59
CA PHE A 153 12.17 -9.55 5.64
C PHE A 153 13.35 -8.54 5.64
N PRO A 154 14.11 -8.32 4.54
CA PRO A 154 15.20 -7.34 4.53
C PRO A 154 14.70 -5.90 4.70
N LEU A 155 13.49 -5.57 4.24
CA LEU A 155 12.86 -4.27 4.51
C LEU A 155 12.60 -4.07 6.02
N TRP A 156 12.09 -5.10 6.71
CA TRP A 156 11.90 -5.06 8.16
C TRP A 156 13.24 -4.93 8.91
N VAL A 157 14.26 -5.72 8.54
CA VAL A 157 15.60 -5.60 9.13
C VAL A 157 16.19 -4.20 8.92
N ALA A 158 16.09 -3.64 7.71
CA ALA A 158 16.57 -2.29 7.42
C ALA A 158 15.83 -1.20 8.22
N TYR A 159 14.52 -1.36 8.45
CA TYR A 159 13.73 -0.46 9.31
C TYR A 159 14.17 -0.52 10.77
N GLN A 160 14.27 -1.72 11.36
CA GLN A 160 14.65 -1.88 12.77
C GLN A 160 16.09 -1.40 13.05
N LEU A 161 17.00 -1.54 12.08
CA LEU A 161 18.40 -1.15 12.23
C LEU A 161 18.70 0.30 11.84
N SER A 162 17.91 0.96 10.97
CA SER A 162 18.25 2.32 10.47
C SER A 162 18.44 3.34 11.59
N ASP A 163 17.46 3.45 12.49
CA ASP A 163 17.48 4.42 13.60
C ASP A 163 18.51 4.01 14.67
N SER A 164 18.63 2.72 14.93
CA SER A 164 19.56 2.14 15.90
C SER A 164 21.01 2.37 15.50
N THR A 165 21.36 2.11 14.24
CA THR A 165 22.70 2.34 13.68
C THR A 165 23.02 3.82 13.58
N ALA A 166 22.07 4.68 13.18
CA ALA A 166 22.29 6.13 13.16
C ALA A 166 22.54 6.69 14.58
N THR A 167 21.74 6.27 15.56
CA THR A 167 21.88 6.66 16.97
C THR A 167 23.19 6.16 17.57
N TYR A 168 23.56 4.90 17.30
CA TYR A 168 24.83 4.31 17.75
C TYR A 168 26.03 5.06 17.15
N ALA A 169 26.03 5.30 15.83
CA ALA A 169 27.11 6.03 15.17
C ALA A 169 27.24 7.46 15.70
N ALA A 170 26.13 8.16 15.97
CA ALA A 170 26.14 9.50 16.55
C ALA A 170 26.73 9.50 17.97
N GLY A 171 26.33 8.53 18.81
CA GLY A 171 26.88 8.34 20.15
C GLY A 171 28.37 8.01 20.15
N GLN A 172 28.83 7.15 19.23
CA GLN A 172 30.26 6.87 19.05
C GLN A 172 31.02 8.11 18.61
N LEU A 173 30.52 8.88 17.64
CA LEU A 173 31.15 10.12 17.18
C LEU A 173 31.25 11.18 18.30
N LEU A 174 30.21 11.32 19.13
CA LEU A 174 30.21 12.16 20.33
C LEU A 174 31.30 11.77 21.35
N LEU A 175 31.51 10.46 21.56
CA LEU A 175 32.54 9.93 22.46
C LEU A 175 33.96 10.00 21.87
N SER A 176 34.13 9.58 20.61
CA SER A 176 35.40 9.60 19.89
C SER A 176 35.92 11.02 19.69
N GLY A 177 35.04 12.01 19.55
CA GLY A 177 35.39 13.45 19.49
C GLY A 177 36.03 14.01 20.76
N ALA A 178 36.29 13.19 21.79
CA ALA A 178 37.20 13.51 22.88
C ALA A 178 38.70 13.40 22.48
N LYS A 179 39.03 12.58 21.48
CA LYS A 179 40.36 12.53 20.85
C LYS A 179 40.42 13.55 19.70
N LYS A 180 41.56 14.22 19.52
CA LYS A 180 41.65 15.45 18.71
C LYS A 180 41.66 15.24 17.20
N ASP A 181 41.87 14.02 16.74
CA ASP A 181 42.57 13.79 15.45
C ASP A 181 41.65 13.68 14.21
N HIS A 182 40.35 13.95 14.34
CA HIS A 182 39.36 13.72 13.26
C HIS A 182 38.32 14.85 13.15
N HIS A 183 38.70 15.99 12.56
CA HIS A 183 37.81 17.16 12.43
C HIS A 183 36.53 16.90 11.59
N LEU A 184 36.56 15.92 10.67
CA LEU A 184 35.40 15.51 9.86
C LEU A 184 34.24 14.89 10.68
N ILE A 185 34.48 14.46 11.92
CA ILE A 185 33.43 13.99 12.84
C ILE A 185 32.32 15.03 13.00
N ALA A 186 32.69 16.32 13.04
CA ALA A 186 31.74 17.44 13.16
C ALA A 186 30.78 17.56 11.97
N PHE A 187 31.16 17.03 10.81
CA PHE A 187 30.36 17.03 9.58
C PHE A 187 29.45 15.80 9.47
N TRP A 188 29.83 14.67 10.08
CA TRP A 188 29.06 13.41 10.00
C TRP A 188 27.88 13.33 10.96
N VAL A 189 27.95 13.93 12.16
CA VAL A 189 26.80 13.97 13.08
C VAL A 189 25.58 14.67 12.46
N PRO A 190 25.72 15.81 11.73
CA PRO A 190 24.66 16.37 10.88
C PRO A 190 24.05 15.38 9.87
N PHE A 191 24.85 14.52 9.22
CA PHE A 191 24.33 13.48 8.33
C PHE A 191 23.52 12.44 9.08
N LEU A 192 23.96 11.99 10.26
CA LEU A 192 23.21 11.03 11.06
C LEU A 192 21.88 11.60 11.56
N LEU A 193 21.81 12.90 11.84
CA LEU A 193 20.55 13.60 12.11
C LEU A 193 19.62 13.63 10.88
N LEU A 194 20.17 13.89 9.68
CA LEU A 194 19.45 13.78 8.41
C LEU A 194 18.95 12.35 8.15
N HIS A 195 19.78 11.35 8.46
CA HIS A 195 19.46 9.93 8.31
C HIS A 195 18.29 9.49 9.19
N LEU A 196 18.23 9.96 10.44
CA LEU A 196 17.10 9.75 11.36
C LEU A 196 15.79 10.39 10.87
N GLY A 197 15.86 11.39 9.98
CA GLY A 197 14.71 11.90 9.24
C GLY A 197 14.03 10.86 8.36
N GLY A 198 14.76 9.83 7.90
CA GLY A 198 14.27 8.69 7.14
C GLY A 198 13.69 9.03 5.74
N PRO A 199 13.48 8.01 4.89
CA PRO A 199 12.83 8.21 3.59
C PRO A 199 11.33 8.45 3.71
N ASP A 200 10.76 9.22 2.79
CA ASP A 200 9.38 9.70 2.92
C ASP A 200 8.31 8.62 2.69
N ASN A 201 8.68 7.56 1.98
CA ASN A 201 7.79 6.45 1.59
C ASN A 201 7.48 5.48 2.75
N ILE A 202 8.14 5.62 3.91
CA ILE A 202 7.88 4.81 5.11
C ILE A 202 8.22 5.61 6.38
N THR A 203 7.19 5.91 7.19
CA THR A 203 7.35 6.53 8.52
C THR A 203 7.18 5.52 9.65
N ALA A 204 6.29 4.56 9.44
CA ALA A 204 5.86 3.54 10.39
C ALA A 204 5.87 2.16 9.70
N TYR A 205 6.39 1.13 10.36
CA TYR A 205 6.27 -0.25 9.91
C TYR A 205 4.97 -0.87 10.42
N ALA A 206 4.73 -0.81 11.73
CA ALA A 206 3.46 -1.17 12.36
C ALA A 206 2.54 0.06 12.47
N LEU A 207 1.21 -0.13 12.58
CA LEU A 207 0.30 1.00 12.85
C LEU A 207 0.58 1.58 14.26
N GLU A 208 1.01 0.69 15.13
CA GLU A 208 1.38 0.86 16.53
C GLU A 208 2.57 1.82 16.71
N ASP A 209 3.46 1.95 15.72
CA ASP A 209 4.60 2.89 15.75
C ASP A 209 4.11 4.35 15.85
N SER A 210 2.98 4.69 15.24
CA SER A 210 2.35 6.02 15.35
C SER A 210 1.95 6.37 16.79
N LYS A 211 1.66 5.36 17.63
CA LYS A 211 1.33 5.53 19.05
C LYS A 211 2.57 5.92 19.86
N LEU A 212 3.78 5.65 19.35
CA LEU A 212 5.08 5.93 19.99
C LEU A 212 5.74 7.26 19.55
N TRP A 213 5.06 8.12 18.78
CA TRP A 213 5.63 9.38 18.24
C TRP A 213 6.38 10.26 19.27
N GLY A 214 5.96 10.26 20.55
CA GLY A 214 6.62 11.01 21.62
C GLY A 214 8.05 10.53 21.94
N ARG A 215 8.37 9.25 21.67
CA ARG A 215 9.75 8.73 21.77
C ARG A 215 10.63 9.31 20.66
N HIS A 216 10.12 9.40 19.44
CA HIS A 216 10.83 10.05 18.33
C HIS A 216 11.03 11.55 18.57
N LEU A 217 10.06 12.25 19.20
CA LEU A 217 10.26 13.64 19.61
C LEU A 217 11.40 13.79 20.64
N LEU A 218 11.47 12.91 21.64
CA LEU A 218 12.56 12.94 22.63
C LEU A 218 13.92 12.65 21.98
N ILE A 219 14.00 11.65 21.10
CA ILE A 219 15.24 11.32 20.36
C ILE A 219 15.64 12.47 19.43
N LEU A 220 14.69 13.11 18.74
CA LEU A 220 14.91 14.31 17.94
C LEU A 220 15.56 15.43 18.76
N LEU A 221 15.01 15.75 19.94
CA LEU A 221 15.57 16.78 20.82
C LEU A 221 17.00 16.43 21.26
N VAL A 222 17.24 15.20 21.72
CA VAL A 222 18.58 14.75 22.15
C VAL A 222 19.58 14.78 21.00
N GLN A 223 19.20 14.37 19.79
CA GLN A 223 20.09 14.33 18.62
C GLN A 223 20.36 15.73 18.04
N VAL A 224 19.39 16.64 18.06
CA VAL A 224 19.62 18.06 17.71
C VAL A 224 20.54 18.74 18.71
N LEU A 225 20.38 18.49 20.02
CA LEU A 225 21.28 19.00 21.05
C LEU A 225 22.69 18.40 20.92
N GLY A 226 22.80 17.09 20.64
CA GLY A 226 24.08 16.43 20.38
C GLY A 226 24.81 16.99 19.15
N ALA A 227 24.11 17.19 18.04
CA ALA A 227 24.64 17.84 16.84
C ALA A 227 25.08 19.29 17.14
N GLY A 228 24.25 20.06 17.85
CA GLY A 228 24.59 21.42 18.28
C GLY A 228 25.82 21.51 19.17
N TYR A 229 25.98 20.57 20.13
CA TYR A 229 27.16 20.48 20.99
C TYR A 229 28.43 20.12 20.20
N VAL A 230 28.35 19.16 19.27
CA VAL A 230 29.47 18.79 18.40
C VAL A 230 29.87 19.96 17.51
N LEU A 231 28.91 20.64 16.87
CA LEU A 231 29.17 21.86 16.12
C LEU A 231 29.89 22.89 17.01
N TYR A 232 29.30 23.24 18.16
CA TYR A 232 29.85 24.20 19.13
C TYR A 232 31.31 23.89 19.50
N LYS A 233 31.62 22.64 19.84
CA LYS A 233 32.97 22.19 20.21
C LYS A 233 33.99 22.39 19.07
N HIS A 234 33.57 22.24 17.82
CA HIS A 234 34.45 22.37 16.65
C HIS A 234 34.43 23.78 16.00
N ILE A 235 33.61 24.74 16.49
CA ILE A 235 33.67 26.15 16.05
C ILE A 235 35.07 26.75 16.28
N VAL A 236 35.69 26.42 17.42
CA VAL A 236 36.93 27.05 17.90
C VAL A 236 38.19 26.58 17.13
N GLY A 237 38.04 25.67 16.16
CA GLY A 237 39.18 25.09 15.43
C GLY A 237 38.81 24.38 14.13
N SER A 238 37.93 24.96 13.30
CA SER A 238 37.65 24.43 11.96
C SER A 238 37.47 25.55 10.94
N GLY A 239 37.70 25.24 9.66
CA GLY A 239 37.53 26.20 8.56
C GLY A 239 36.07 26.60 8.38
N THR A 240 35.83 27.91 8.22
CA THR A 240 34.49 28.52 8.13
C THR A 240 33.58 27.88 7.08
N LEU A 241 34.16 27.44 5.94
CA LEU A 241 33.42 26.75 4.87
C LEU A 241 32.81 25.42 5.34
N LEU A 242 33.57 24.61 6.08
CA LEU A 242 33.11 23.32 6.62
C LEU A 242 32.03 23.53 7.68
N MET A 243 32.21 24.54 8.54
CA MET A 243 31.24 24.94 9.57
C MET A 243 29.89 25.33 8.95
N VAL A 244 29.88 26.21 7.94
CA VAL A 244 28.65 26.62 7.24
C VAL A 244 27.99 25.41 6.56
N ALA A 245 28.77 24.55 5.90
CA ALA A 245 28.26 23.34 5.28
C ALA A 245 27.61 22.37 6.29
N ALA A 246 28.17 22.25 7.50
CA ALA A 246 27.66 21.42 8.59
C ALA A 246 26.37 21.98 9.22
N ILE A 247 26.26 23.31 9.32
CA ILE A 247 25.06 24.02 9.78
C ILE A 247 23.90 23.81 8.80
N LEU A 248 24.14 23.97 7.50
CA LEU A 248 23.14 23.73 6.45
C LEU A 248 22.55 22.32 6.53
N ILE A 249 23.40 21.29 6.65
CA ILE A 249 22.96 19.88 6.77
C ILE A 249 22.22 19.66 8.08
N SER A 250 22.67 20.25 9.19
CA SER A 250 21.99 20.17 10.50
C SER A 250 20.57 20.73 10.46
N VAL A 251 20.37 21.88 9.82
CA VAL A 251 19.04 22.51 9.68
C VAL A 251 18.12 21.62 8.83
N VAL A 252 18.60 21.10 7.69
CA VAL A 252 17.83 20.20 6.82
C VAL A 252 17.48 18.89 7.53
N GLY A 253 18.42 18.31 8.30
CA GLY A 253 18.20 17.09 9.07
C GLY A 253 17.20 17.27 10.22
N ALA A 254 17.35 18.34 11.00
CA ALA A 254 16.42 18.69 12.07
C ALA A 254 14.99 18.89 11.52
N ALA A 255 14.85 19.60 10.40
CA ALA A 255 13.56 19.81 9.74
C ALA A 255 12.91 18.48 9.32
N LYS A 256 13.66 17.57 8.68
CA LYS A 256 13.15 16.27 8.19
C LYS A 256 12.81 15.28 9.29
N TYR A 257 13.55 15.27 10.39
CA TYR A 257 13.20 14.46 11.55
C TYR A 257 12.01 15.09 12.33
N GLY A 258 11.85 16.42 12.26
CA GLY A 258 10.60 17.11 12.57
C GLY A 258 9.42 16.63 11.71
N GLU A 259 9.55 16.58 10.38
CA GLU A 259 8.51 16.06 9.47
C GLU A 259 8.10 14.62 9.81
N ARG A 260 9.07 13.73 10.06
CA ARG A 260 8.81 12.33 10.45
C ARG A 260 8.02 12.27 11.76
N THR A 261 8.40 13.07 12.75
CA THR A 261 7.72 13.14 14.06
C THR A 261 6.31 13.71 13.93
N TRP A 262 6.12 14.74 13.08
CA TRP A 262 4.79 15.30 12.77
C TRP A 262 3.90 14.31 12.02
N ALA A 263 4.44 13.56 11.05
CA ALA A 263 3.70 12.52 10.34
C ALA A 263 3.23 11.39 11.27
N LEU A 264 4.10 10.90 12.16
CA LEU A 264 3.73 9.90 13.17
C LEU A 264 2.66 10.41 14.14
N ARG A 265 2.77 11.66 14.61
CA ARG A 265 1.73 12.31 15.42
C ARG A 265 0.41 12.44 14.66
N SER A 266 0.48 12.80 13.37
CA SER A 266 -0.68 12.99 12.49
C SER A 266 -1.38 11.68 12.14
N ALA A 267 -0.65 10.56 12.04
CA ALA A 267 -1.19 9.22 11.81
C ALA A 267 -1.93 8.64 13.04
N LYS A 268 -1.64 9.13 14.26
CA LYS A 268 -2.33 8.67 15.47
C LYS A 268 -3.83 8.98 15.38
N PHE A 269 -4.67 7.95 15.51
CA PHE A 269 -6.14 8.04 15.38
C PHE A 269 -6.77 9.20 16.18
N SER A 270 -6.36 9.44 17.43
CA SER A 270 -6.88 10.55 18.23
C SER A 270 -6.58 11.93 17.63
N SER A 271 -5.44 12.08 16.94
CA SER A 271 -5.04 13.32 16.26
C SER A 271 -5.74 13.47 14.91
N LEU A 272 -6.04 12.36 14.22
CA LEU A 272 -6.91 12.39 13.05
C LEU A 272 -8.32 12.85 13.44
N ARG A 273 -8.89 12.30 14.53
CA ARG A 273 -10.25 12.60 15.03
C ARG A 273 -10.41 14.09 15.38
N SER A 274 -9.44 14.68 16.10
CA SER A 274 -9.47 16.12 16.39
C SER A 274 -9.26 16.98 15.14
N SER A 275 -8.37 16.59 14.21
CA SER A 275 -8.17 17.33 12.95
C SER A 275 -9.43 17.40 12.07
N LEU A 276 -10.29 16.38 12.13
CA LEU A 276 -11.55 16.33 11.39
C LEU A 276 -12.59 17.26 12.00
N LYS A 277 -12.76 17.26 13.33
CA LYS A 277 -13.69 18.17 14.03
C LYS A 277 -13.37 19.64 13.75
N VAL A 278 -12.09 20.01 13.75
CA VAL A 278 -11.68 21.39 13.41
C VAL A 278 -11.97 21.70 11.93
N ARG A 279 -11.62 20.81 10.99
CA ARG A 279 -11.80 21.04 9.55
C ARG A 279 -13.28 21.06 9.09
N ALA A 280 -14.22 20.55 9.88
CA ALA A 280 -15.65 20.60 9.54
C ALA A 280 -16.17 22.04 9.35
N HIS A 281 -15.64 23.00 10.11
CA HIS A 281 -16.05 24.41 10.12
C HIS A 281 -15.52 25.22 8.91
N GLY A 282 -15.34 24.61 7.73
CA GLY A 282 -14.66 25.27 6.60
C GLY A 282 -14.66 24.50 5.28
N ILE A 283 -15.85 24.13 4.76
CA ILE A 283 -15.99 23.19 3.64
C ILE A 283 -16.01 23.85 2.23
N HIS A 284 -15.30 24.97 2.02
CA HIS A 284 -15.04 25.54 0.68
C HIS A 284 -14.09 24.69 -0.20
N HIS A 285 -13.89 23.42 0.15
CA HIS A 285 -12.89 22.52 -0.46
C HIS A 285 -13.43 21.77 -1.70
N GLN A 286 -14.75 21.75 -1.89
CA GLN A 286 -15.43 20.68 -2.64
C GLN A 286 -16.05 21.13 -3.96
N GLN A 287 -16.66 22.31 -4.00
CA GLN A 287 -17.28 22.89 -5.21
C GLN A 287 -16.30 22.94 -6.40
N PHE A 288 -15.03 23.31 -6.15
CA PHE A 288 -13.99 23.48 -7.18
C PHE A 288 -13.65 22.20 -7.98
N TYR A 289 -13.91 21.00 -7.44
CA TYR A 289 -13.62 19.74 -8.14
C TYR A 289 -14.69 19.32 -9.16
N THR A 290 -15.86 19.95 -9.17
CA THR A 290 -16.99 19.54 -10.03
C THR A 290 -17.02 20.28 -11.37
N GLU A 291 -16.33 21.42 -11.48
CA GLU A 291 -16.47 22.38 -12.59
C GLU A 291 -15.67 22.04 -13.86
N TYR A 292 -14.69 21.11 -13.78
CA TYR A 292 -13.70 20.85 -14.85
C TYR A 292 -13.72 19.41 -15.41
N GLN A 293 -14.89 18.75 -15.42
CA GLN A 293 -14.98 17.31 -15.69
C GLN A 293 -14.54 16.88 -17.12
N ASP A 294 -14.67 17.73 -18.13
CA ASP A 294 -14.55 17.35 -19.55
C ASP A 294 -13.11 17.18 -20.10
N TRP A 295 -12.07 17.47 -19.31
CA TRP A 295 -10.67 17.57 -19.80
C TRP A 295 -9.73 16.43 -19.36
N TYR A 296 -10.23 15.47 -18.58
CA TYR A 296 -9.40 14.47 -17.89
C TYR A 296 -9.45 13.06 -18.49
N SER A 297 -8.38 12.30 -18.26
CA SER A 297 -8.33 10.86 -18.53
C SER A 297 -9.06 10.06 -17.42
N ASP A 298 -9.65 8.90 -17.74
CA ASP A 298 -10.36 8.01 -16.80
C ASP A 298 -9.67 7.83 -15.44
N ASP A 299 -8.38 7.52 -15.43
CA ASP A 299 -7.60 7.30 -14.20
C ASP A 299 -7.44 8.60 -13.39
N GLU A 300 -7.42 9.77 -14.03
CA GLU A 300 -7.37 11.06 -13.36
C GLU A 300 -8.74 11.48 -12.82
N LEU A 301 -9.83 11.15 -13.52
CA LEU A 301 -11.20 11.26 -13.01
C LEU A 301 -11.40 10.35 -11.78
N VAL A 302 -10.95 9.10 -11.80
CA VAL A 302 -10.96 8.21 -10.61
C VAL A 302 -10.24 8.88 -9.44
N LEU A 303 -9.07 9.47 -9.68
CA LEU A 303 -8.27 10.12 -8.64
C LEU A 303 -8.91 11.39 -8.08
N GLN A 304 -9.58 12.18 -8.93
CA GLN A 304 -10.30 13.39 -8.55
C GLN A 304 -11.51 13.07 -7.66
N HIS A 305 -12.34 12.11 -8.06
CA HIS A 305 -13.47 11.64 -7.25
C HIS A 305 -13.02 10.96 -5.95
N ALA A 306 -11.89 10.23 -5.97
CA ALA A 306 -11.29 9.73 -4.73
C ALA A 306 -10.89 10.88 -3.81
N HIS A 307 -10.25 11.94 -4.32
CA HIS A 307 -9.86 13.08 -3.48
C HIS A 307 -11.05 13.89 -2.92
N SER A 308 -12.20 13.97 -3.60
CA SER A 308 -13.41 14.59 -3.04
C SER A 308 -14.07 13.71 -1.98
N LEU A 309 -14.30 12.42 -2.29
CA LEU A 309 -14.99 11.47 -1.41
C LEU A 309 -14.14 11.00 -0.21
N PHE A 310 -12.80 11.10 -0.27
CA PHE A 310 -11.86 10.61 0.74
C PHE A 310 -12.15 11.08 2.18
N HIS A 311 -12.86 12.20 2.34
CA HIS A 311 -13.29 12.65 3.66
C HIS A 311 -14.25 11.66 4.35
N ILE A 312 -15.07 10.90 3.59
CA ILE A 312 -15.93 9.80 4.08
C ILE A 312 -15.04 8.67 4.60
N CYS A 313 -14.10 8.18 3.79
CA CYS A 313 -13.09 7.19 4.19
C CYS A 313 -12.35 7.61 5.48
N LYS A 314 -11.94 8.89 5.56
CA LYS A 314 -11.23 9.46 6.71
C LYS A 314 -12.13 9.65 7.94
N ARG A 315 -13.42 9.95 7.78
CA ARG A 315 -14.41 9.98 8.88
C ARG A 315 -14.64 8.56 9.42
N GLY A 316 -14.91 7.58 8.56
CA GLY A 316 -15.26 6.20 8.92
C GLY A 316 -14.12 5.40 9.58
N ILE A 317 -12.88 5.53 9.11
CA ILE A 317 -11.72 4.83 9.71
C ILE A 317 -11.39 5.35 11.12
N VAL A 318 -11.79 6.59 11.44
CA VAL A 318 -11.51 7.23 12.74
C VAL A 318 -12.81 7.37 13.57
N ASP A 319 -13.88 6.68 13.17
CA ASP A 319 -15.17 6.63 13.86
C ASP A 319 -15.68 8.05 14.21
N CYS A 320 -15.61 8.98 13.26
CA CYS A 320 -15.76 10.40 13.53
C CYS A 320 -17.14 10.94 13.13
N VAL A 321 -18.13 10.70 13.99
CA VAL A 321 -19.44 11.39 13.94
C VAL A 321 -19.24 12.89 14.20
N ILE A 322 -19.92 13.73 13.41
CA ILE A 322 -19.99 15.19 13.55
C ILE A 322 -21.31 15.54 14.24
N ALA A 323 -21.29 16.49 15.18
CA ALA A 323 -22.50 17.03 15.80
C ALA A 323 -23.23 17.93 14.79
N VAL A 324 -24.56 17.96 14.85
CA VAL A 324 -25.43 18.48 13.77
C VAL A 324 -25.55 20.03 13.79
N ASP A 325 -24.56 20.70 14.38
CA ASP A 325 -24.66 22.12 14.76
C ASP A 325 -24.47 23.09 13.57
N ASP A 326 -23.76 22.67 12.51
CA ASP A 326 -23.62 23.39 11.23
C ASP A 326 -24.44 22.67 10.13
N SER A 327 -25.75 22.93 10.07
CA SER A 327 -26.66 22.23 9.15
C SER A 327 -26.36 22.50 7.67
N ASP A 328 -26.24 23.76 7.28
CA ASP A 328 -26.52 24.15 5.90
C ASP A 328 -25.36 23.81 4.95
N SER A 329 -24.13 24.13 5.35
CA SER A 329 -22.93 23.83 4.55
C SER A 329 -22.63 22.33 4.47
N GLN A 330 -22.89 21.56 5.53
CA GLN A 330 -22.75 20.10 5.50
C GLN A 330 -23.87 19.46 4.67
N ASN A 331 -25.10 19.99 4.70
CA ASN A 331 -26.19 19.51 3.86
C ASN A 331 -25.95 19.74 2.35
N GLU A 332 -25.36 20.87 1.94
CA GLU A 332 -24.94 21.06 0.54
C GLU A 332 -23.89 20.04 0.10
N VAL A 333 -22.86 19.84 0.94
CA VAL A 333 -21.76 18.89 0.75
C VAL A 333 -22.27 17.47 0.60
N ASP A 334 -23.04 17.00 1.58
CA ASP A 334 -23.69 15.69 1.54
C ASP A 334 -24.53 15.56 0.26
N SER A 335 -25.27 16.63 -0.13
CA SER A 335 -26.09 16.61 -1.34
C SER A 335 -25.32 16.38 -2.64
N LEU A 336 -24.05 16.79 -2.69
CA LEU A 336 -23.15 16.66 -3.83
C LEU A 336 -22.51 15.28 -3.87
N ASP A 337 -21.99 14.79 -2.74
CA ASP A 337 -21.46 13.43 -2.66
C ASP A 337 -22.55 12.39 -2.95
N SER A 338 -23.78 12.64 -2.50
CA SER A 338 -24.95 11.84 -2.85
C SER A 338 -25.18 11.75 -4.37
N LYS A 339 -24.98 12.85 -5.11
CA LYS A 339 -25.11 12.88 -6.58
C LYS A 339 -23.98 12.10 -7.24
N ILE A 340 -22.74 12.27 -6.77
CA ILE A 340 -21.53 11.60 -7.28
C ILE A 340 -21.66 10.08 -7.10
N ILE A 341 -21.93 9.61 -5.88
CA ILE A 341 -22.08 8.18 -5.55
C ILE A 341 -23.28 7.58 -6.31
N GLN A 342 -24.40 8.31 -6.43
CA GLN A 342 -25.54 7.85 -7.24
C GLN A 342 -25.22 7.80 -8.75
N GLY A 343 -24.34 8.67 -9.27
CA GLY A 343 -23.82 8.57 -10.62
C GLY A 343 -23.08 7.24 -10.86
N PHE A 344 -22.21 6.86 -9.92
CA PHE A 344 -21.47 5.59 -9.99
C PHE A 344 -22.31 4.32 -9.75
N SER A 345 -23.60 4.44 -9.40
CA SER A 345 -24.51 3.28 -9.41
C SER A 345 -24.62 2.63 -10.79
N LYS A 346 -24.33 3.39 -11.86
CA LYS A 346 -24.27 2.91 -13.25
C LYS A 346 -22.90 2.32 -13.60
N ASP A 347 -21.80 3.01 -13.26
CA ASP A 347 -20.42 2.48 -13.41
C ASP A 347 -19.83 1.99 -12.07
N ARG A 348 -20.11 0.72 -11.79
CA ARG A 348 -19.63 0.00 -10.61
C ARG A 348 -18.12 -0.25 -10.61
N GLN A 349 -17.48 -0.32 -11.79
CA GLN A 349 -16.03 -0.50 -11.91
C GLN A 349 -15.29 0.83 -11.69
N HIS A 350 -15.93 1.98 -11.92
CA HIS A 350 -15.40 3.28 -11.49
C HIS A 350 -15.44 3.42 -9.96
N MET A 351 -16.57 3.15 -9.30
CA MET A 351 -16.64 3.24 -7.82
C MET A 351 -15.63 2.32 -7.13
N TRP A 352 -15.43 1.10 -7.64
CA TRP A 352 -14.43 0.18 -7.11
C TRP A 352 -13.00 0.78 -7.17
N ARG A 353 -12.63 1.35 -8.32
CA ARG A 353 -11.34 2.05 -8.51
C ARG A 353 -11.20 3.29 -7.60
N VAL A 354 -12.29 4.01 -7.36
CA VAL A 354 -12.34 5.16 -6.44
C VAL A 354 -12.05 4.71 -5.00
N MET A 355 -12.75 3.70 -4.49
CA MET A 355 -12.55 3.18 -3.13
C MET A 355 -11.16 2.57 -2.92
N GLU A 356 -10.62 1.87 -3.93
CA GLU A 356 -9.22 1.42 -3.89
C GLU A 356 -8.24 2.60 -3.77
N MET A 357 -8.49 3.71 -4.47
CA MET A 357 -7.68 4.92 -4.35
C MET A 357 -7.84 5.62 -3.00
N GLU A 358 -9.05 5.71 -2.44
CA GLU A 358 -9.29 6.26 -1.09
C GLU A 358 -8.52 5.50 0.00
N LEU A 359 -8.57 4.15 -0.02
CA LEU A 359 -7.78 3.33 0.90
C LEU A 359 -6.26 3.50 0.67
N SER A 360 -5.85 3.77 -0.57
CA SER A 360 -4.47 4.10 -0.94
C SER A 360 -4.03 5.48 -0.43
N LEU A 361 -4.92 6.47 -0.40
CA LEU A 361 -4.70 7.78 0.24
C LEU A 361 -4.66 7.63 1.78
N MET A 362 -5.44 6.71 2.35
CA MET A 362 -5.34 6.40 3.78
C MET A 362 -4.00 5.75 4.13
N TYR A 363 -3.51 4.81 3.31
CA TYR A 363 -2.16 4.26 3.46
C TYR A 363 -1.09 5.37 3.45
N ASP A 364 -1.19 6.32 2.51
CA ASP A 364 -0.27 7.46 2.44
C ASP A 364 -0.27 8.27 3.76
N ILE A 365 -1.44 8.53 4.37
CA ILE A 365 -1.55 9.23 5.67
C ILE A 365 -0.96 8.43 6.84
N LEU A 366 -1.21 7.12 6.91
CA LEU A 366 -0.91 6.30 8.10
C LEU A 366 0.53 5.76 8.13
N TYR A 367 1.11 5.46 6.97
CA TYR A 367 2.38 4.72 6.87
C TYR A 367 3.52 5.49 6.19
N THR A 368 3.26 6.69 5.67
CA THR A 368 4.26 7.52 4.96
C THR A 368 4.33 8.93 5.53
N LYS A 369 5.24 9.79 5.03
CA LYS A 369 5.30 11.20 5.46
C LYS A 369 4.20 12.07 4.85
N ALA A 370 3.34 11.57 3.94
CA ALA A 370 2.41 12.37 3.12
C ALA A 370 1.61 13.43 3.91
N SER A 371 1.19 13.10 5.14
CA SER A 371 0.46 13.99 6.06
C SER A 371 1.26 15.21 6.56
N ALA A 372 2.58 15.12 6.65
CA ALA A 372 3.49 16.26 6.89
C ALA A 372 3.93 16.92 5.56
N VAL A 373 4.27 16.06 4.59
CA VAL A 373 4.91 16.41 3.32
C VAL A 373 4.04 17.28 2.42
N HIS A 374 2.73 17.01 2.36
CA HIS A 374 1.81 17.75 1.48
C HIS A 374 1.17 18.96 2.19
N THR A 375 1.91 19.56 3.13
CA THR A 375 1.66 20.88 3.72
C THR A 375 2.57 21.92 3.06
N TRP A 376 2.20 23.21 3.16
CA TRP A 376 3.06 24.32 2.72
C TRP A 376 4.51 24.21 3.22
N VAL A 377 4.69 23.91 4.51
CA VAL A 377 6.01 23.76 5.15
C VAL A 377 6.80 22.58 4.55
N GLY A 378 6.16 21.43 4.33
CA GLY A 378 6.81 20.25 3.71
C GLY A 378 7.26 20.50 2.28
N TYR A 379 6.51 21.28 1.49
CA TYR A 379 6.96 21.71 0.16
C TYR A 379 8.17 22.66 0.24
N CYS A 380 8.17 23.62 1.17
CA CYS A 380 9.32 24.50 1.38
C CYS A 380 10.59 23.72 1.76
N ILE A 381 10.48 22.76 2.70
CA ILE A 381 11.60 21.88 3.09
C ILE A 381 12.15 21.12 1.86
N ARG A 382 11.27 20.58 1.01
CA ARG A 382 11.65 19.86 -0.22
C ARG A 382 12.30 20.73 -1.30
N VAL A 383 11.92 22.00 -1.41
CA VAL A 383 12.52 22.94 -2.37
C VAL A 383 13.88 23.44 -1.87
N ILE A 384 14.05 23.65 -0.57
CA ILE A 384 15.27 24.20 0.05
C ILE A 384 16.35 23.11 0.27
N SER A 385 15.93 21.86 0.55
CA SER A 385 16.84 20.76 0.92
C SER A 385 17.90 20.40 -0.14
N PRO A 386 17.56 20.13 -1.43
CA PRO A 386 18.58 19.80 -2.44
C PRO A 386 19.57 20.96 -2.70
N PRO A 387 19.15 22.24 -2.85
CA PRO A 387 20.08 23.37 -2.94
C PRO A 387 21.00 23.52 -1.72
N ALA A 388 20.49 23.32 -0.50
CA ALA A 388 21.31 23.37 0.71
C ALA A 388 22.40 22.28 0.72
N ILE A 389 22.08 21.03 0.36
CA ILE A 389 23.07 19.94 0.28
C ILE A 389 24.05 20.16 -0.89
N ALA A 390 23.57 20.65 -2.04
CA ALA A 390 24.45 21.03 -3.16
C ALA A 390 25.42 22.15 -2.75
N THR A 391 24.98 23.10 -1.93
CA THR A 391 25.82 24.17 -1.37
C THR A 391 26.85 23.58 -0.41
N SER A 392 26.47 22.69 0.51
CA SER A 392 27.41 21.98 1.39
C SER A 392 28.42 21.11 0.61
N LEU A 393 28.03 20.53 -0.53
CA LEU A 393 28.94 19.82 -1.43
C LEU A 393 29.96 20.76 -2.07
N VAL A 394 29.54 21.94 -2.55
CA VAL A 394 30.46 22.95 -3.10
C VAL A 394 31.38 23.52 -2.02
N LEU A 395 30.88 23.80 -0.82
CA LEU A 395 31.70 24.25 0.31
C LEU A 395 32.73 23.18 0.72
N PHE A 396 32.37 21.89 0.70
CA PHE A 396 33.31 20.79 0.95
C PHE A 396 34.34 20.61 -0.19
N GLN A 397 33.94 20.83 -1.45
CA GLN A 397 34.87 20.89 -2.58
C GLN A 397 35.89 22.02 -2.42
N LEU A 398 35.46 23.20 -1.95
CA LEU A 398 36.30 24.39 -1.78
C LEU A 398 37.16 24.39 -0.51
N SER A 399 36.84 23.59 0.51
CA SER A 399 37.70 23.40 1.67
C SER A 399 39.05 22.79 1.28
N SER A 400 40.14 23.22 1.92
CA SER A 400 41.37 22.41 1.99
C SER A 400 41.06 21.03 2.57
N LYS A 401 41.87 20.03 2.18
CA LYS A 401 41.73 18.61 2.54
C LYS A 401 43.05 18.01 3.01
N ASP A 402 44.05 18.86 3.22
CA ASP A 402 45.45 18.47 3.37
C ASP A 402 45.70 17.83 4.77
N ASP A 403 44.88 18.21 5.76
CA ASP A 403 44.83 17.64 7.11
C ASP A 403 43.97 16.36 7.21
N TYR A 404 43.35 15.88 6.12
CA TYR A 404 42.28 14.87 6.18
C TYR A 404 42.65 13.52 5.56
N SER A 405 42.20 12.43 6.20
CA SER A 405 42.42 11.09 5.64
C SER A 405 41.59 10.88 4.37
N LEU A 406 42.22 10.31 3.34
CA LEU A 406 41.57 10.01 2.05
C LEU A 406 40.31 9.13 2.18
N VAL A 407 40.25 8.31 3.24
CA VAL A 407 39.08 7.48 3.55
C VAL A 407 37.91 8.34 4.03
N ASP A 408 38.16 9.27 4.96
CA ASP A 408 37.11 10.12 5.52
C ASP A 408 36.57 11.12 4.49
N VAL A 409 37.46 11.62 3.62
CA VAL A 409 37.08 12.44 2.45
C VAL A 409 36.19 11.64 1.48
N ALA A 410 36.54 10.40 1.17
CA ALA A 410 35.73 9.53 0.30
C ALA A 410 34.36 9.17 0.90
N ILE A 411 34.30 8.88 2.20
CA ILE A 411 33.05 8.67 2.94
C ILE A 411 32.19 9.94 2.87
N THR A 412 32.80 11.11 3.07
CA THR A 412 32.09 12.40 3.06
C THR A 412 31.49 12.75 1.71
N TYR A 413 32.22 12.52 0.61
CA TYR A 413 31.63 12.62 -0.73
C TYR A 413 30.49 11.61 -0.95
N THR A 414 30.64 10.38 -0.45
CA THR A 414 29.60 9.35 -0.56
C THR A 414 28.31 9.76 0.17
N LEU A 415 28.41 10.38 1.36
CA LEU A 415 27.29 10.95 2.10
C LEU A 415 26.64 12.11 1.34
N LEU A 416 27.42 13.10 0.89
CA LEU A 416 26.93 14.27 0.16
C LEU A 416 26.20 13.89 -1.13
N VAL A 417 26.80 13.02 -1.95
CA VAL A 417 26.21 12.56 -3.22
C VAL A 417 25.00 11.66 -2.97
N GLY A 418 25.07 10.75 -1.98
CA GLY A 418 23.95 9.90 -1.59
C GLY A 418 22.74 10.69 -1.10
N ALA A 419 22.96 11.67 -0.23
CA ALA A 419 21.91 12.56 0.26
C ALA A 419 21.33 13.43 -0.85
N LEU A 420 22.16 14.06 -1.70
CA LEU A 420 21.68 14.87 -2.83
C LEU A 420 20.84 14.05 -3.81
N PHE A 421 21.20 12.79 -4.07
CA PHE A 421 20.42 11.87 -4.90
C PHE A 421 19.06 11.52 -4.25
N LEU A 422 19.06 11.14 -2.96
CA LEU A 422 17.84 10.81 -2.22
C LEU A 422 16.88 12.02 -2.15
N GLU A 423 17.42 13.22 -1.93
CA GLU A 423 16.65 14.46 -1.87
C GLU A 423 16.10 14.90 -3.23
N THR A 424 16.90 14.78 -4.30
CA THR A 424 16.43 15.03 -5.66
C THR A 424 15.30 14.06 -6.02
N LYS A 425 15.46 12.76 -5.73
CA LYS A 425 14.40 11.77 -5.96
C LYS A 425 13.16 12.03 -5.08
N SER A 426 13.36 12.46 -3.83
CA SER A 426 12.29 12.85 -2.90
C SER A 426 11.45 14.02 -3.44
N LEU A 427 12.10 15.09 -3.93
CA LEU A 427 11.43 16.23 -4.58
C LEU A 427 10.67 15.81 -5.85
N LEU A 428 11.27 14.99 -6.72
CA LEU A 428 10.63 14.52 -7.95
C LEU A 428 9.42 13.62 -7.68
N VAL A 429 9.50 12.72 -6.69
CA VAL A 429 8.38 11.90 -6.23
C VAL A 429 7.27 12.75 -5.61
N ALA A 430 7.62 13.83 -4.90
CA ALA A 430 6.65 14.78 -4.38
C ALA A 430 5.86 15.47 -5.50
N LEU A 431 6.57 16.07 -6.47
CA LEU A 431 5.97 16.80 -7.60
C LEU A 431 5.07 15.92 -8.48
N GLY A 432 5.38 14.63 -8.63
CA GLY A 432 4.54 13.66 -9.34
C GLY A 432 3.35 13.08 -8.54
N SER A 433 3.24 13.39 -7.24
CA SER A 433 2.23 12.80 -6.34
C SER A 433 0.82 13.35 -6.60
N SER A 434 -0.21 12.51 -6.41
CA SER A 434 -1.62 12.93 -6.48
C SER A 434 -1.95 14.07 -5.53
N TRP A 435 -1.34 14.05 -4.35
CA TRP A 435 -1.52 15.07 -3.32
C TRP A 435 -1.00 16.46 -3.73
N VAL A 436 -0.09 16.57 -4.71
CA VAL A 436 0.29 17.88 -5.29
C VAL A 436 -0.85 18.46 -6.10
N PHE A 437 -1.54 17.65 -6.90
CA PHE A 437 -2.74 18.10 -7.62
C PHE A 437 -3.82 18.55 -6.64
N ALA A 438 -4.11 17.75 -5.61
CA ALA A 438 -5.10 18.12 -4.59
C ALA A 438 -4.71 19.42 -3.84
N PHE A 439 -3.44 19.58 -3.45
CA PHE A 439 -2.94 20.80 -2.81
C PHE A 439 -3.05 22.04 -3.72
N LEU A 440 -2.66 21.94 -5.00
CA LEU A 440 -2.72 23.05 -5.95
C LEU A 440 -4.14 23.42 -6.41
N CYS A 441 -5.10 22.51 -6.28
CA CYS A 441 -6.52 22.81 -6.47
C CYS A 441 -7.12 23.54 -5.26
N THR A 442 -6.64 23.26 -4.05
CA THR A 442 -7.31 23.64 -2.80
C THR A 442 -6.64 24.75 -2.00
N THR A 443 -5.38 25.08 -2.28
CA THR A 443 -4.68 26.16 -1.57
C THR A 443 -5.14 27.51 -2.10
N GLN A 444 -6.10 28.14 -1.42
CA GLN A 444 -6.56 29.50 -1.72
C GLN A 444 -5.51 30.51 -1.21
N TRP A 445 -4.57 30.87 -2.09
CA TRP A 445 -3.56 31.89 -1.82
C TRP A 445 -4.15 33.29 -2.06
N ASP A 446 -5.08 33.79 -1.26
CA ASP A 446 -5.90 34.95 -1.71
C ASP A 446 -5.10 36.23 -2.04
N TRP A 447 -3.97 36.46 -1.37
CA TRP A 447 -2.98 37.49 -1.76
C TRP A 447 -2.37 37.26 -3.16
N LEU A 448 -1.96 36.02 -3.46
CA LEU A 448 -1.32 35.65 -4.73
C LEU A 448 -2.35 35.39 -5.84
N ARG A 449 -3.60 35.09 -5.48
CA ARG A 449 -4.77 34.93 -6.37
C ARG A 449 -5.05 36.23 -7.10
N HIS A 450 -5.02 37.38 -6.42
CA HIS A 450 -5.27 38.67 -7.05
C HIS A 450 -4.18 39.07 -8.05
N SER A 451 -2.90 38.76 -7.79
CA SER A 451 -1.77 39.08 -8.68
C SER A 451 -1.53 38.04 -9.79
N ALA A 452 -1.80 36.76 -9.54
CA ALA A 452 -1.60 35.69 -10.52
C ALA A 452 -2.79 35.49 -11.48
N LEU A 453 -4.03 35.80 -11.07
CA LEU A 453 -5.18 35.77 -12.00
C LEU A 453 -5.07 36.85 -13.07
N CYS A 454 -4.66 38.08 -12.69
CA CYS A 454 -4.42 39.19 -13.62
C CYS A 454 -3.27 38.96 -14.63
N SER A 455 -2.59 37.81 -14.59
CA SER A 455 -1.52 37.46 -15.53
C SER A 455 -1.66 36.07 -16.17
N GLY A 456 -2.74 35.31 -15.88
CA GLY A 456 -2.97 33.96 -16.41
C GLY A 456 -1.94 32.88 -15.97
N ARG A 457 -0.86 33.28 -15.29
CA ARG A 457 0.30 32.44 -14.96
C ARG A 457 -0.05 31.22 -14.11
N TRP A 458 -1.09 31.29 -13.28
CA TRP A 458 -1.54 30.15 -12.49
C TRP A 458 -2.11 29.01 -13.34
N HIS A 459 -2.83 29.33 -14.42
CA HIS A 459 -3.34 28.33 -15.37
C HIS A 459 -2.18 27.67 -16.15
N TRP A 460 -1.19 28.47 -16.56
CA TRP A 460 0.04 27.98 -17.20
C TRP A 460 0.89 27.11 -16.26
N LEU A 461 1.00 27.46 -14.97
CA LEU A 461 1.74 26.68 -13.97
C LEU A 461 1.04 25.33 -13.68
N ARG A 462 -0.30 25.30 -13.65
CA ARG A 462 -1.08 24.06 -13.63
C ARG A 462 -0.85 23.22 -14.89
N HIS A 463 -0.93 23.81 -16.08
CA HIS A 463 -0.70 23.11 -17.36
C HIS A 463 0.72 22.57 -17.54
N THR A 464 1.75 23.29 -17.08
CA THR A 464 3.14 22.84 -17.17
C THR A 464 3.42 21.71 -16.19
N LEU A 465 2.94 21.77 -14.94
CA LEU A 465 3.00 20.64 -14.01
C LEU A 465 2.23 19.41 -14.54
N PHE A 466 1.06 19.60 -15.14
CA PHE A 466 0.29 18.53 -15.78
C PHE A 466 1.04 17.92 -16.97
N SER A 467 1.69 18.74 -17.79
CA SER A 467 2.53 18.30 -18.91
C SER A 467 3.75 17.51 -18.42
N VAL A 468 4.48 18.02 -17.42
CA VAL A 468 5.61 17.32 -16.78
C VAL A 468 5.17 15.97 -16.23
N ARG A 469 4.01 15.89 -15.54
CA ARG A 469 3.42 14.63 -15.06
C ARG A 469 3.05 13.68 -16.20
N ARG A 470 2.49 14.18 -17.31
CA ARG A 470 2.07 13.38 -18.48
C ARG A 470 3.26 12.78 -19.25
N PHE A 471 4.37 13.51 -19.34
CA PHE A 471 5.62 13.12 -20.01
C PHE A 471 6.66 12.45 -19.08
N TRP A 472 6.44 12.40 -17.76
CA TRP A 472 7.40 11.84 -16.81
C TRP A 472 7.73 10.37 -17.12
N PRO A 473 8.99 9.98 -17.36
CA PRO A 473 9.34 8.60 -17.71
C PRO A 473 9.08 7.60 -16.57
N GLY A 474 9.01 8.09 -15.32
CA GLY A 474 8.53 7.32 -14.17
C GLY A 474 7.03 6.99 -14.17
N LYS A 475 6.32 7.18 -15.29
CA LYS A 475 4.90 6.83 -15.47
C LYS A 475 4.60 5.40 -15.00
N MET A 476 5.51 4.46 -15.27
CA MET A 476 5.43 3.06 -14.85
C MET A 476 5.43 2.86 -13.31
N ILE A 477 5.96 3.83 -12.55
CA ILE A 477 6.04 3.80 -11.07
C ILE A 477 4.83 4.49 -10.43
N MET A 478 4.25 5.49 -11.10
CA MET A 478 3.20 6.38 -10.58
C MET A 478 1.87 6.31 -11.37
N THR A 479 1.58 5.18 -12.03
CA THR A 479 0.22 4.92 -12.55
C THR A 479 -0.80 4.91 -11.41
N VAL A 480 -2.07 5.18 -11.72
CA VAL A 480 -3.16 4.88 -10.78
C VAL A 480 -3.22 3.38 -10.48
N SER A 481 -2.86 2.52 -11.44
CA SER A 481 -2.73 1.08 -11.24
C SER A 481 -1.67 0.67 -10.19
N SER A 482 -0.55 1.38 -10.06
CA SER A 482 0.46 1.09 -9.02
C SER A 482 0.07 1.63 -7.63
N ARG A 483 -1.07 2.30 -7.51
CA ARG A 483 -1.70 2.67 -6.24
C ARG A 483 -2.88 1.78 -5.86
N ARG A 484 -3.40 0.93 -6.76
CA ARG A 484 -4.52 0.02 -6.44
C ARG A 484 -4.08 -1.05 -5.43
N TRP A 485 -5.06 -1.55 -4.68
CA TRP A 485 -4.94 -2.82 -3.97
C TRP A 485 -4.59 -3.94 -4.98
N SER A 486 -3.97 -5.02 -4.51
CA SER A 486 -3.56 -6.13 -5.38
C SER A 486 -4.71 -6.86 -6.07
N GLY A 487 -5.96 -6.61 -5.66
CA GLY A 487 -7.11 -7.39 -6.11
C GLY A 487 -7.14 -8.81 -5.56
N THR A 488 -6.21 -9.19 -4.67
CA THR A 488 -6.05 -10.57 -4.19
C THR A 488 -6.60 -10.75 -2.76
N MET A 489 -7.53 -11.68 -2.61
CA MET A 489 -8.02 -12.14 -1.30
C MET A 489 -7.33 -13.45 -0.92
N GLY A 490 -7.29 -13.74 0.38
CA GLY A 490 -6.76 -15.00 0.87
C GLY A 490 -7.77 -16.15 0.78
N GLN A 491 -7.28 -17.37 0.88
CA GLN A 491 -8.07 -18.60 0.82
C GLN A 491 -7.54 -19.64 1.82
N ARG A 492 -8.46 -20.27 2.56
CA ARG A 492 -8.20 -21.37 3.49
C ARG A 492 -9.41 -22.28 3.53
N ASN A 493 -9.25 -23.52 3.07
CA ASN A 493 -10.25 -24.58 3.25
C ASN A 493 -9.78 -25.56 4.34
N MET A 494 -10.67 -25.94 5.26
CA MET A 494 -10.33 -26.80 6.40
C MET A 494 -10.16 -28.26 5.98
N LEU A 495 -11.10 -28.83 5.23
CA LEU A 495 -11.03 -30.22 4.77
C LEU A 495 -9.80 -30.46 3.88
N ARG A 496 -9.50 -29.54 2.96
CA ARG A 496 -8.27 -29.55 2.14
C ARG A 496 -6.99 -29.46 2.96
N SER A 497 -6.99 -28.70 4.05
CA SER A 497 -5.85 -28.67 4.97
C SER A 497 -5.66 -30.03 5.65
N CYS A 498 -6.75 -30.63 6.13
CA CYS A 498 -6.72 -31.94 6.77
C CYS A 498 -6.42 -33.09 5.80
N ALA A 499 -6.88 -33.04 4.54
CA ALA A 499 -6.62 -34.04 3.49
C ALA A 499 -5.18 -34.00 2.95
N ARG A 500 -4.46 -32.88 3.11
CA ARG A 500 -3.07 -32.71 2.66
C ARG A 500 -2.15 -33.68 3.41
N GLN A 501 -1.43 -34.56 2.69
CA GLN A 501 -0.41 -35.41 3.32
C GLN A 501 0.69 -34.54 3.95
N VAL A 502 1.00 -34.79 5.22
CA VAL A 502 2.06 -34.10 5.96
C VAL A 502 3.38 -34.82 5.69
N ASP A 503 4.26 -34.22 4.89
CA ASP A 503 5.59 -34.78 4.64
C ASP A 503 6.44 -34.67 5.93
N PRO A 504 7.21 -35.70 6.36
CA PRO A 504 7.92 -35.68 7.64
C PRO A 504 8.86 -34.48 7.85
N MET A 505 9.49 -33.98 6.78
CA MET A 505 10.32 -32.78 6.83
C MET A 505 9.51 -31.50 7.12
N SER A 506 8.25 -31.44 6.68
CA SER A 506 7.36 -30.31 6.99
C SER A 506 6.92 -30.29 8.45
N GLN A 507 6.81 -31.47 9.08
CA GLN A 507 6.58 -31.62 10.51
C GLN A 507 7.83 -31.26 11.32
N CYS A 508 9.03 -31.71 10.89
CA CYS A 508 10.31 -31.32 11.48
C CYS A 508 10.54 -29.80 11.44
N LEU A 509 10.35 -29.16 10.27
CA LEU A 509 10.49 -27.71 10.12
C LEU A 509 9.37 -26.94 10.84
N GLY A 510 8.16 -27.52 10.95
CA GLY A 510 7.09 -27.00 11.80
C GLY A 510 7.48 -26.97 13.28
N ASN A 511 8.03 -28.07 13.80
CA ASN A 511 8.54 -28.15 15.17
C ASN A 511 9.70 -27.18 15.41
N LEU A 512 10.63 -27.06 14.45
CA LEU A 512 11.72 -26.06 14.50
C LEU A 512 11.16 -24.62 14.53
N SER A 513 10.14 -24.32 13.72
CA SER A 513 9.50 -22.99 13.73
C SER A 513 8.80 -22.69 15.06
N LYS A 514 8.17 -23.69 15.70
CA LYS A 514 7.58 -23.56 17.04
C LYS A 514 8.65 -23.32 18.11
N MET A 515 9.77 -24.04 18.04
CA MET A 515 10.91 -23.86 18.94
C MET A 515 11.56 -22.47 18.82
N LEU A 516 11.43 -21.81 17.67
CA LEU A 516 11.92 -20.46 17.40
C LEU A 516 10.86 -19.35 17.59
N ASN A 517 9.66 -19.68 18.10
CA ASN A 517 8.48 -18.78 18.14
C ASN A 517 8.08 -18.17 16.77
N LEU A 518 8.49 -18.81 15.67
CA LEU A 518 8.12 -18.47 14.29
C LEU A 518 6.85 -19.21 13.81
N GLY A 519 6.07 -19.79 14.73
CA GLY A 519 4.88 -20.58 14.43
C GLY A 519 3.90 -19.87 13.49
N GLU A 520 3.52 -18.61 13.79
CA GLU A 520 2.60 -17.85 12.92
C GLU A 520 3.12 -17.68 11.48
N TRP A 521 4.43 -17.61 11.27
CA TRP A 521 5.03 -17.51 9.93
C TRP A 521 4.97 -18.85 9.19
N TRP A 522 5.12 -19.95 9.93
CA TRP A 522 4.98 -21.30 9.39
C TRP A 522 3.53 -21.62 9.03
N ASP A 523 2.57 -21.25 9.88
CA ASP A 523 1.15 -21.46 9.59
C ASP A 523 0.66 -20.52 8.48
N ARG A 524 1.16 -19.27 8.42
CA ARG A 524 0.91 -18.36 7.27
C ARG A 524 1.42 -18.90 5.92
N ARG A 525 2.37 -19.86 5.89
CA ARG A 525 2.80 -20.55 4.66
C ARG A 525 1.73 -21.46 4.06
N GLN A 526 0.70 -21.83 4.83
CA GLN A 526 -0.34 -22.76 4.38
C GLN A 526 -1.60 -22.10 3.79
N LEU A 527 -1.72 -20.77 3.87
CA LEU A 527 -2.79 -20.01 3.22
C LEU A 527 -2.31 -19.58 1.83
N TRP A 528 -3.21 -19.58 0.85
CA TRP A 528 -2.91 -19.08 -0.50
C TRP A 528 -3.77 -17.86 -0.82
N THR A 529 -3.47 -17.19 -1.93
CA THR A 529 -4.23 -16.06 -2.44
C THR A 529 -4.81 -16.38 -3.82
N ILE A 530 -5.95 -15.77 -4.13
CA ILE A 530 -6.51 -15.71 -5.48
C ILE A 530 -6.99 -14.29 -5.75
N ASP A 531 -6.99 -13.91 -7.03
CA ASP A 531 -7.62 -12.69 -7.52
C ASP A 531 -9.12 -12.74 -7.25
N VAL A 532 -9.73 -11.63 -6.83
CA VAL A 532 -11.17 -11.58 -6.52
C VAL A 532 -11.98 -11.69 -7.81
N PRO A 533 -12.77 -12.77 -8.00
CA PRO A 533 -13.57 -12.93 -9.22
C PRO A 533 -14.53 -11.74 -9.40
N GLU A 534 -14.72 -11.30 -10.64
CA GLU A 534 -15.69 -10.23 -10.96
C GLU A 534 -17.12 -10.58 -10.49
N LYS A 535 -17.44 -11.88 -10.35
CA LYS A 535 -18.70 -12.36 -9.77
C LYS A 535 -18.82 -11.98 -8.29
N VAL A 536 -17.76 -12.11 -7.48
CA VAL A 536 -17.73 -11.61 -6.09
C VAL A 536 -17.99 -10.11 -6.05
N LYS A 537 -17.31 -9.32 -6.90
CA LYS A 537 -17.49 -7.85 -6.95
C LYS A 537 -18.93 -7.48 -7.34
N LYS A 538 -19.49 -8.15 -8.35
CA LYS A 538 -20.87 -7.93 -8.86
C LYS A 538 -21.95 -8.30 -7.84
N PHE A 539 -21.82 -9.45 -7.16
CA PHE A 539 -22.80 -9.90 -6.16
C PHE A 539 -22.65 -9.22 -4.80
N ALA A 540 -21.43 -8.82 -4.42
CA ALA A 540 -21.24 -7.91 -3.29
C ALA A 540 -22.00 -6.60 -3.53
N TRP A 541 -21.90 -6.03 -4.74
CA TRP A 541 -22.60 -4.79 -5.07
C TRP A 541 -24.13 -4.90 -4.98
N SER A 542 -24.74 -5.95 -5.54
CA SER A 542 -26.21 -6.08 -5.59
C SER A 542 -26.83 -6.13 -4.20
N ASN A 543 -26.21 -6.85 -3.26
CA ASN A 543 -26.85 -7.18 -2.00
C ASN A 543 -26.72 -6.07 -0.95
N VAL A 544 -25.65 -5.25 -0.94
CA VAL A 544 -25.50 -4.15 0.05
C VAL A 544 -26.60 -3.10 -0.08
N THR A 545 -27.16 -2.89 -1.27
CA THR A 545 -28.24 -1.90 -1.45
C THR A 545 -29.51 -2.23 -0.63
N ALA A 546 -29.79 -3.52 -0.40
CA ALA A 546 -30.92 -3.99 0.41
C ALA A 546 -30.70 -3.90 1.94
N ILE A 547 -29.45 -3.71 2.38
CA ILE A 547 -29.09 -3.75 3.81
C ILE A 547 -29.66 -2.59 4.61
N ASP A 548 -30.29 -2.87 5.76
CA ASP A 548 -30.69 -1.85 6.73
C ASP A 548 -29.58 -1.55 7.76
N MET A 549 -29.38 -0.26 8.02
CA MET A 549 -28.33 0.27 8.90
C MET A 549 -28.94 1.32 9.84
N ASN A 550 -28.48 1.32 11.09
CA ASN A 550 -28.87 2.33 12.07
C ASN A 550 -28.22 3.70 11.76
N THR A 551 -28.49 4.71 12.57
CA THR A 551 -27.95 6.08 12.45
C THR A 551 -26.43 6.20 12.66
N MET A 552 -25.75 5.12 13.06
CA MET A 552 -24.29 5.03 13.24
C MET A 552 -23.62 4.21 12.12
N GLY A 553 -24.33 3.90 11.03
CA GLY A 553 -23.83 3.04 9.96
C GLY A 553 -23.71 1.55 10.33
N LEU A 554 -24.21 1.13 11.50
CA LEU A 554 -24.12 -0.25 11.95
C LEU A 554 -25.31 -1.08 11.47
N LEU A 555 -25.02 -2.32 11.07
CA LEU A 555 -26.01 -3.35 10.76
C LEU A 555 -26.97 -3.57 11.93
N ARG A 556 -28.27 -3.56 11.63
CA ARG A 556 -29.34 -3.87 12.58
C ARG A 556 -29.59 -5.38 12.73
N THR A 557 -29.38 -6.15 11.65
CA THR A 557 -29.50 -7.61 11.66
C THR A 557 -28.28 -8.29 12.27
N GLY A 558 -28.50 -9.41 12.96
CA GLY A 558 -27.44 -10.36 13.31
C GLY A 558 -27.01 -11.18 12.10
N TRP A 559 -25.83 -11.80 12.17
CA TRP A 559 -25.26 -12.57 11.06
C TRP A 559 -26.16 -13.76 10.65
N GLY A 560 -26.27 -13.97 9.34
CA GLY A 560 -27.10 -15.00 8.70
C GLY A 560 -28.59 -14.66 8.64
N LYS A 561 -29.09 -13.78 9.51
CA LYS A 561 -30.54 -13.52 9.63
C LYS A 561 -31.13 -12.73 8.45
N ALA A 562 -30.29 -12.08 7.63
CA ALA A 562 -30.71 -11.45 6.37
C ALA A 562 -30.52 -12.34 5.13
N ALA A 563 -29.98 -13.55 5.30
CA ALA A 563 -29.84 -14.55 4.25
C ALA A 563 -30.91 -15.66 4.36
N LEU A 564 -31.24 -16.05 5.59
CA LEU A 564 -32.27 -17.03 5.94
C LEU A 564 -33.61 -16.33 6.25
N ASP A 565 -34.10 -15.50 5.32
CA ASP A 565 -35.39 -14.83 5.52
C ASP A 565 -36.58 -15.77 5.31
N GLU A 566 -37.71 -15.46 5.96
CA GLU A 566 -38.95 -16.24 5.88
C GLU A 566 -39.66 -16.13 4.51
N GLU A 567 -39.26 -15.17 3.66
CA GLU A 567 -39.80 -15.00 2.30
C GLU A 567 -39.26 -16.08 1.35
N HIS A 568 -37.98 -16.45 1.49
CA HIS A 568 -37.30 -17.41 0.61
C HIS A 568 -37.03 -18.77 1.28
N TYR A 569 -36.94 -18.82 2.61
CA TYR A 569 -36.57 -20.02 3.38
C TYR A 569 -37.43 -20.19 4.65
N PRO A 570 -38.75 -20.37 4.52
CA PRO A 570 -39.68 -20.37 5.65
C PRO A 570 -39.33 -21.40 6.74
N GLY A 571 -39.31 -20.94 7.99
CA GLY A 571 -38.94 -21.67 9.20
C GLY A 571 -37.47 -22.07 9.32
N LEU A 572 -36.64 -21.88 8.28
CA LEU A 572 -35.27 -22.39 8.27
C LEU A 572 -34.36 -21.64 9.25
N LEU A 573 -34.61 -20.35 9.49
CA LEU A 573 -33.90 -19.60 10.52
C LEU A 573 -34.20 -20.14 11.92
N ILE A 574 -35.45 -20.52 12.20
CA ILE A 574 -35.86 -21.08 13.50
C ILE A 574 -35.24 -22.48 13.70
N GLU A 575 -35.21 -23.31 12.66
CA GLU A 575 -34.53 -24.63 12.68
C GLU A 575 -33.02 -24.54 12.91
N LEU A 576 -32.39 -23.39 12.59
CA LEU A 576 -30.93 -23.22 12.61
C LEU A 576 -30.38 -22.23 13.65
N ASP A 577 -31.22 -21.44 14.33
CA ASP A 577 -30.77 -20.45 15.33
C ASP A 577 -29.93 -21.09 16.46
N VAL A 578 -30.32 -22.30 16.87
CA VAL A 578 -29.57 -23.14 17.85
C VAL A 578 -28.14 -23.46 17.37
N PHE A 579 -27.90 -23.45 16.06
CA PHE A 579 -26.62 -23.75 15.43
C PHE A 579 -25.89 -22.50 14.89
N HIS A 580 -26.39 -21.28 15.15
CA HIS A 580 -25.67 -20.05 14.82
C HIS A 580 -24.37 -19.86 15.64
N GLY A 581 -24.17 -20.66 16.70
CA GLY A 581 -22.96 -20.64 17.54
C GLY A 581 -22.96 -19.50 18.56
N VAL A 582 -22.17 -19.64 19.63
CA VAL A 582 -22.12 -18.62 20.71
C VAL A 582 -21.30 -17.38 20.27
N ASP A 583 -20.36 -17.56 19.35
CA ASP A 583 -19.54 -16.50 18.75
C ASP A 583 -19.56 -16.64 17.21
N PHE A 584 -19.43 -15.53 16.50
CA PHE A 584 -19.37 -15.49 15.03
C PHE A 584 -18.22 -16.37 14.48
N HIS A 585 -17.11 -16.48 15.21
CA HIS A 585 -16.00 -17.39 14.89
C HIS A 585 -16.44 -18.87 14.87
N GLU A 586 -17.32 -19.29 15.79
CA GLU A 586 -17.87 -20.65 15.81
C GLU A 586 -18.87 -20.87 14.67
N SER A 587 -19.66 -19.84 14.36
CA SER A 587 -20.57 -19.82 13.20
C SER A 587 -19.80 -20.03 11.89
N VAL A 588 -18.73 -19.27 11.67
CA VAL A 588 -17.88 -19.37 10.47
C VAL A 588 -17.26 -20.76 10.31
N ILE A 589 -16.77 -21.38 11.39
CA ILE A 589 -16.24 -22.75 11.34
C ILE A 589 -17.35 -23.77 10.99
N SER A 590 -18.49 -23.69 11.65
CA SER A 590 -19.58 -24.65 11.51
C SER A 590 -20.20 -24.58 10.12
N TRP A 591 -20.49 -23.38 9.62
CA TRP A 591 -21.01 -23.15 8.28
C TRP A 591 -19.99 -23.43 7.18
N HIS A 592 -18.68 -23.23 7.40
CA HIS A 592 -17.64 -23.60 6.45
C HIS A 592 -17.62 -25.10 6.20
N ILE A 593 -17.59 -25.90 7.26
CA ILE A 593 -17.65 -27.36 7.15
C ILE A 593 -18.99 -27.77 6.53
N ALA A 594 -20.12 -27.22 7.00
CA ALA A 594 -21.45 -27.52 6.43
C ALA A 594 -21.53 -27.22 4.93
N THR A 595 -20.89 -26.15 4.46
CA THR A 595 -20.78 -25.80 3.03
C THR A 595 -20.11 -26.92 2.25
N ASP A 596 -18.93 -27.38 2.67
CA ASP A 596 -18.23 -28.48 2.00
C ASP A 596 -19.05 -29.79 2.01
N LEU A 597 -19.74 -30.09 3.12
CA LEU A 597 -20.65 -31.25 3.23
C LEU A 597 -21.83 -31.17 2.26
N ILE A 598 -22.49 -30.01 2.19
CA ILE A 598 -23.64 -29.78 1.29
C ILE A 598 -23.19 -29.86 -0.16
N LEU A 599 -22.08 -29.20 -0.54
CA LEU A 599 -21.59 -29.18 -1.91
C LEU A 599 -21.17 -30.59 -2.38
N ALA A 600 -20.43 -31.35 -1.57
CA ALA A 600 -20.07 -32.73 -1.92
C ALA A 600 -21.29 -33.65 -2.05
N ALA A 601 -22.30 -33.51 -1.17
CA ALA A 601 -23.54 -34.29 -1.25
C ALA A 601 -24.44 -33.88 -2.43
N THR A 602 -24.37 -32.63 -2.88
CA THR A 602 -25.10 -32.10 -4.05
C THR A 602 -24.44 -32.61 -5.34
N ASP A 603 -23.11 -32.53 -5.44
CA ASP A 603 -22.29 -33.08 -6.52
C ASP A 603 -22.54 -34.59 -6.73
N ARG A 604 -22.54 -35.39 -5.64
CA ARG A 604 -22.85 -36.84 -5.73
C ARG A 604 -24.31 -37.19 -6.01
N ARG A 605 -25.26 -36.24 -5.96
CA ARG A 605 -26.65 -36.47 -6.43
C ARG A 605 -26.84 -36.17 -7.91
N GLY A 606 -25.91 -35.44 -8.52
CA GLY A 606 -26.07 -34.94 -9.89
C GLY A 606 -27.05 -33.77 -10.02
N ASP A 607 -27.36 -33.07 -8.92
CA ASP A 607 -28.20 -31.88 -8.91
C ASP A 607 -27.61 -30.83 -9.89
N HIS A 608 -28.41 -30.35 -10.86
CA HIS A 608 -27.96 -29.38 -11.87
C HIS A 608 -27.74 -27.97 -11.26
N VAL A 609 -26.56 -27.76 -10.68
CA VAL A 609 -26.09 -26.46 -10.18
C VAL A 609 -25.09 -25.84 -11.15
N SER A 610 -25.08 -24.52 -11.27
CA SER A 610 -24.05 -23.81 -12.02
C SER A 610 -22.70 -23.88 -11.31
N ASP A 611 -21.68 -24.36 -12.04
CA ASP A 611 -20.27 -24.43 -11.62
C ASP A 611 -19.78 -23.07 -11.08
N ASP A 612 -20.31 -21.97 -11.61
CA ASP A 612 -20.04 -20.58 -11.20
C ASP A 612 -20.59 -20.20 -9.82
N GLU A 613 -21.74 -20.77 -9.42
CA GLU A 613 -22.37 -20.51 -8.13
C GLU A 613 -21.66 -21.30 -7.04
N VAL A 614 -21.26 -22.54 -7.35
CA VAL A 614 -20.41 -23.37 -6.49
C VAL A 614 -19.02 -22.75 -6.29
N GLU A 615 -18.43 -22.17 -7.34
CA GLU A 615 -17.21 -21.36 -7.24
C GLU A 615 -17.39 -20.24 -6.21
N LEU A 616 -18.42 -19.40 -6.39
CA LEU A 616 -18.66 -18.22 -5.56
C LEU A 616 -18.87 -18.59 -4.08
N VAL A 617 -19.65 -19.63 -3.80
CA VAL A 617 -19.87 -20.15 -2.44
C VAL A 617 -18.58 -20.66 -1.82
N SER A 618 -17.84 -21.50 -2.55
CA SER A 618 -16.57 -22.08 -2.11
C SER A 618 -15.53 -20.98 -1.81
N VAL A 619 -15.43 -19.99 -2.71
CA VAL A 619 -14.47 -18.89 -2.63
C VAL A 619 -14.74 -17.96 -1.45
N LEU A 620 -16.01 -17.60 -1.19
CA LEU A 620 -16.38 -16.77 -0.04
C LEU A 620 -16.18 -17.51 1.29
N SER A 621 -16.63 -18.77 1.38
CA SER A 621 -16.42 -19.65 2.54
C SER A 621 -14.93 -19.78 2.90
N ASN A 622 -14.08 -20.01 1.89
CA ASN A 622 -12.62 -20.07 2.04
C ASN A 622 -11.99 -18.72 2.41
N TYR A 623 -12.60 -17.58 2.07
CA TYR A 623 -12.11 -16.26 2.48
C TYR A 623 -12.45 -15.96 3.95
N MET A 624 -13.66 -16.30 4.40
CA MET A 624 -14.04 -16.14 5.82
C MET A 624 -13.16 -17.00 6.73
N MET A 625 -12.85 -18.24 6.34
CA MET A 625 -11.86 -19.07 7.05
C MET A 625 -10.42 -18.54 6.94
N PHE A 626 -10.03 -17.89 5.83
CA PHE A 626 -8.74 -17.20 5.73
C PHE A 626 -8.65 -16.04 6.73
N LEU A 627 -9.72 -15.26 6.88
CA LEU A 627 -9.78 -14.18 7.86
C LEU A 627 -9.69 -14.74 9.29
N LEU A 628 -10.46 -15.78 9.62
CA LEU A 628 -10.45 -16.41 10.94
C LEU A 628 -9.05 -16.88 11.37
N VAL A 629 -8.29 -17.52 10.47
CA VAL A 629 -6.97 -18.08 10.79
C VAL A 629 -5.83 -17.07 10.62
N GLY A 630 -5.85 -16.25 9.57
CA GLY A 630 -4.74 -15.37 9.21
C GLY A 630 -4.92 -13.89 9.61
N SER A 631 -6.11 -13.50 10.07
CA SER A 631 -6.51 -12.12 10.35
C SER A 631 -7.60 -11.99 11.43
N PRO A 632 -7.58 -12.73 12.56
CA PRO A 632 -8.72 -12.83 13.47
C PRO A 632 -9.21 -11.46 14.00
N ASP A 633 -8.31 -10.49 14.20
CA ASP A 633 -8.62 -9.09 14.55
C ASP A 633 -9.65 -8.39 13.63
N MET A 634 -9.86 -8.91 12.41
CA MET A 634 -10.82 -8.39 11.42
C MET A 634 -12.21 -9.00 11.53
N LEU A 635 -12.38 -10.10 12.28
CA LEU A 635 -13.69 -10.67 12.51
C LEU A 635 -14.28 -10.11 13.82
N PRO A 636 -15.60 -9.90 13.90
CA PRO A 636 -16.26 -9.58 15.16
C PRO A 636 -16.28 -10.81 16.06
N GLY A 637 -16.00 -10.62 17.34
CA GLY A 637 -15.89 -11.69 18.33
C GLY A 637 -14.57 -11.61 19.09
N LEU A 638 -14.19 -12.71 19.75
CA LEU A 638 -12.85 -12.87 20.32
C LEU A 638 -11.96 -13.69 19.35
N PRO A 639 -10.64 -13.43 19.25
CA PRO A 639 -9.69 -14.25 18.47
C PRO A 639 -9.55 -15.71 18.92
N GLN A 640 -10.56 -16.54 18.65
CA GLN A 640 -10.65 -17.92 19.15
C GLN A 640 -9.95 -18.96 18.25
N ASN A 641 -8.66 -18.75 17.94
CA ASN A 641 -7.85 -19.66 17.10
C ASN A 641 -7.81 -21.11 17.64
N TRP A 642 -7.98 -21.28 18.95
CA TRP A 642 -8.05 -22.60 19.60
C TRP A 642 -9.25 -23.44 19.12
N LEU A 643 -10.40 -22.83 18.78
CA LEU A 643 -11.56 -23.53 18.22
C LEU A 643 -11.19 -24.21 16.89
N TYR A 644 -10.49 -23.46 16.04
CA TYR A 644 -10.00 -23.92 14.74
C TYR A 644 -9.00 -25.07 14.90
N GLU A 645 -8.00 -24.91 15.78
CA GLU A 645 -7.02 -25.97 16.08
C GLU A 645 -7.67 -27.25 16.60
N GLN A 646 -8.59 -27.13 17.57
CA GLN A 646 -9.30 -28.28 18.14
C GLN A 646 -10.12 -29.00 17.07
N THR A 647 -10.70 -28.27 16.10
CA THR A 647 -11.49 -28.86 15.02
C THR A 647 -10.59 -29.59 14.01
N CYS A 648 -9.46 -29.00 13.62
CA CYS A 648 -8.46 -29.66 12.77
C CYS A 648 -7.92 -30.95 13.42
N LYS A 649 -7.61 -30.93 14.71
CA LYS A 649 -7.12 -32.11 15.47
C LYS A 649 -8.14 -33.27 15.52
N GLN A 650 -9.44 -33.01 15.37
CA GLN A 650 -10.45 -34.07 15.26
C GLN A 650 -10.61 -34.57 13.81
N LEU A 651 -10.59 -33.67 12.83
CA LEU A 651 -10.58 -34.05 11.40
C LEU A 651 -9.35 -34.90 11.04
N GLU A 652 -8.19 -34.64 11.65
CA GLU A 652 -7.00 -35.47 11.53
C GLU A 652 -7.19 -36.89 12.08
N LYS A 653 -7.96 -37.09 13.16
CA LYS A 653 -8.32 -38.43 13.68
C LYS A 653 -9.32 -39.16 12.78
N ILE A 654 -10.32 -38.45 12.23
CA ILE A 654 -11.26 -39.05 11.28
C ILE A 654 -10.49 -39.51 10.03
N ARG A 655 -9.54 -38.69 9.56
CA ARG A 655 -8.65 -39.05 8.45
C ARG A 655 -7.71 -40.22 8.77
N SER A 656 -7.14 -40.33 9.97
CA SER A 656 -6.18 -41.40 10.28
C SER A 656 -6.81 -42.80 10.22
N LYS A 657 -8.12 -42.92 10.43
CA LYS A 657 -8.90 -44.15 10.15
C LYS A 657 -8.85 -44.57 8.66
N HIS A 658 -8.72 -43.62 7.74
CA HIS A 658 -8.88 -43.83 6.29
C HIS A 658 -7.56 -43.90 5.50
N VAL A 659 -6.45 -43.34 6.00
CA VAL A 659 -5.20 -43.15 5.21
C VAL A 659 -4.05 -44.04 5.72
N ALA A 660 -4.37 -45.26 6.15
CA ALA A 660 -3.40 -46.25 6.60
C ALA A 660 -2.66 -46.92 5.41
N GLY A 661 -1.61 -46.29 4.88
CA GLY A 661 -0.69 -46.96 3.93
C GLY A 661 0.01 -46.13 2.83
N SER A 662 0.07 -44.80 2.88
CA SER A 662 0.73 -44.02 1.80
C SER A 662 2.28 -44.02 1.90
N PRO A 663 3.03 -44.19 0.79
CA PRO A 663 4.50 -44.17 0.79
C PRO A 663 5.15 -42.82 1.16
N ARG A 664 6.38 -42.90 1.70
CA ARG A 664 7.23 -41.77 2.12
C ARG A 664 7.92 -41.11 0.91
N LYS A 665 7.76 -39.79 0.74
CA LYS A 665 8.32 -39.04 -0.41
C LYS A 665 9.80 -38.68 -0.24
N SER A 666 10.51 -38.61 -1.38
CA SER A 666 11.94 -38.26 -1.46
C SER A 666 12.24 -36.80 -1.08
N VAL A 667 13.32 -36.60 -0.34
CA VAL A 667 13.75 -35.31 0.24
C VAL A 667 13.89 -34.20 -0.81
N TYR A 668 14.43 -34.52 -2.00
CA TYR A 668 14.57 -33.56 -3.09
C TYR A 668 13.22 -33.02 -3.57
N THR A 669 12.19 -33.89 -3.68
CA THR A 669 10.83 -33.49 -4.04
C THR A 669 10.19 -32.62 -2.96
N VAL A 670 10.44 -32.92 -1.68
CA VAL A 670 9.91 -32.13 -0.55
C VAL A 670 10.54 -30.74 -0.52
N LEU A 671 11.86 -30.60 -0.69
CA LEU A 671 12.53 -29.30 -0.81
C LEU A 671 12.03 -28.52 -2.05
N LYS A 672 11.90 -29.18 -3.20
CA LYS A 672 11.37 -28.56 -4.44
C LYS A 672 9.93 -28.07 -4.30
N ASN A 673 9.13 -28.70 -3.44
CA ASN A 673 7.79 -28.22 -3.07
C ASN A 673 7.82 -27.11 -2.00
N LEU A 674 8.83 -27.10 -1.12
CA LEU A 674 9.00 -26.10 -0.06
C LEU A 674 9.31 -24.69 -0.61
N PHE A 675 10.03 -24.62 -1.72
CA PHE A 675 10.46 -23.38 -2.38
C PHE A 675 9.69 -23.03 -3.66
N ARG A 676 8.65 -23.81 -4.02
CA ARG A 676 7.85 -23.55 -5.22
C ARG A 676 6.91 -22.36 -4.97
N PRO A 677 6.86 -21.34 -5.85
CA PRO A 677 5.77 -20.38 -5.87
C PRO A 677 4.44 -21.14 -5.93
N HIS A 678 3.49 -20.77 -5.08
CA HIS A 678 2.16 -21.37 -5.09
C HIS A 678 1.38 -20.81 -6.30
N HIS A 679 1.49 -21.49 -7.45
CA HIS A 679 0.62 -21.24 -8.60
C HIS A 679 -0.85 -21.33 -8.18
N HIS A 680 -1.68 -20.46 -8.78
CA HIS A 680 -3.12 -20.39 -8.57
C HIS A 680 -3.73 -21.81 -8.63
N ARG A 681 -4.19 -22.31 -7.48
CA ARG A 681 -4.86 -23.60 -7.36
C ARG A 681 -6.35 -23.35 -7.24
N GLY A 682 -7.12 -23.97 -8.11
CA GLY A 682 -8.56 -23.75 -8.23
C GLY A 682 -9.34 -24.00 -6.94
N TRP A 683 -10.55 -23.43 -6.89
CA TRP A 683 -11.49 -23.64 -5.80
C TRP A 683 -11.93 -25.10 -5.70
N LYS A 684 -12.14 -25.78 -6.84
CA LYS A 684 -12.72 -27.15 -6.92
C LYS A 684 -12.06 -28.14 -5.94
N PRO A 685 -12.85 -28.90 -5.15
CA PRO A 685 -12.33 -29.92 -4.25
C PRO A 685 -11.72 -31.10 -5.02
N SER A 686 -10.73 -31.77 -4.42
CA SER A 686 -10.28 -33.07 -4.90
C SER A 686 -11.29 -34.17 -4.51
N GLU A 687 -11.31 -35.30 -5.22
CA GLU A 687 -12.22 -36.41 -4.90
C GLU A 687 -12.02 -36.93 -3.46
N LEU A 688 -10.78 -36.93 -2.94
CA LEU A 688 -10.48 -37.24 -1.54
C LEU A 688 -11.08 -36.23 -0.55
N GLU A 689 -11.19 -34.94 -0.92
CA GLU A 689 -11.91 -33.95 -0.11
C GLU A 689 -13.42 -34.24 -0.10
N LYS A 690 -14.00 -34.66 -1.23
CA LYS A 690 -15.42 -35.05 -1.34
C LYS A 690 -15.75 -36.35 -0.58
N GLU A 691 -14.85 -37.33 -0.63
CA GLU A 691 -14.95 -38.58 0.14
C GLU A 691 -14.98 -38.29 1.64
N ILE A 692 -13.94 -37.60 2.15
CA ILE A 692 -13.84 -37.22 3.56
C ILE A 692 -15.08 -36.41 4.00
N ALA A 693 -15.57 -35.48 3.17
CA ALA A 693 -16.79 -34.74 3.46
C ALA A 693 -18.02 -35.67 3.61
N ILE A 694 -18.21 -36.63 2.70
CA ILE A 694 -19.39 -37.49 2.73
C ILE A 694 -19.33 -38.54 3.85
N ASP A 695 -18.13 -38.98 4.24
CA ASP A 695 -17.98 -39.87 5.39
C ASP A 695 -18.19 -39.10 6.72
N ILE A 696 -17.77 -37.82 6.79
CA ILE A 696 -18.16 -36.88 7.86
C ILE A 696 -19.68 -36.62 7.90
N LEU A 697 -20.41 -36.78 6.79
CA LEU A 697 -21.88 -36.70 6.79
C LEU A 697 -22.55 -38.00 7.31
N LYS A 698 -21.91 -39.16 7.06
CA LYS A 698 -22.44 -40.52 7.30
C LYS A 698 -22.12 -41.15 8.66
N GLU A 699 -20.92 -40.96 9.20
CA GLU A 699 -20.44 -41.62 10.43
C GLU A 699 -21.49 -41.49 11.55
N LEU A 700 -21.85 -42.55 12.30
CA LEU A 700 -22.91 -42.42 13.31
C LEU A 700 -22.49 -41.48 14.46
N GLU A 701 -23.46 -41.03 15.25
CA GLU A 701 -23.22 -40.14 16.38
C GLU A 701 -22.52 -40.88 17.53
N ASP A 702 -21.27 -40.48 17.82
CA ASP A 702 -20.73 -40.54 19.17
C ASP A 702 -21.22 -39.24 19.88
N PRO A 703 -22.09 -39.31 20.91
CA PRO A 703 -22.70 -38.15 21.57
C PRO A 703 -21.71 -37.43 22.53
N ASN A 704 -20.46 -37.35 22.10
CA ASN A 704 -19.32 -36.86 22.87
C ASN A 704 -19.27 -35.33 22.83
N PHE A 705 -19.82 -34.67 23.86
CA PHE A 705 -19.92 -33.21 24.01
C PHE A 705 -18.59 -32.42 23.84
N ASN A 706 -17.45 -33.11 23.77
CA ASN A 706 -16.10 -32.55 23.71
C ASN A 706 -15.77 -31.66 22.48
N ASN A 707 -16.58 -31.63 21.42
CA ASN A 707 -16.50 -30.57 20.39
C ASN A 707 -17.83 -30.41 19.61
N PRO A 708 -18.65 -29.37 19.85
CA PRO A 708 -19.95 -29.22 19.20
C PRO A 708 -19.87 -28.93 17.69
N ARG A 709 -18.79 -28.29 17.20
CA ARG A 709 -18.76 -27.67 15.85
C ARG A 709 -18.91 -28.63 14.69
N LEU A 710 -18.36 -29.85 14.81
CA LEU A 710 -18.52 -30.87 13.78
C LEU A 710 -19.95 -31.44 13.77
N SER A 711 -20.58 -31.55 14.94
CA SER A 711 -21.98 -31.94 15.09
C SER A 711 -22.91 -30.85 14.52
N TYR A 712 -22.67 -29.58 14.86
CA TYR A 712 -23.41 -28.43 14.32
C TYR A 712 -23.30 -28.37 12.79
N ALA A 713 -22.09 -28.44 12.23
CA ALA A 713 -21.87 -28.44 10.78
C ALA A 713 -22.63 -29.58 10.06
N ARG A 714 -22.60 -30.78 10.64
CA ARG A 714 -23.33 -31.95 10.17
C ARG A 714 -24.84 -31.77 10.24
N THR A 715 -25.37 -31.24 11.34
CA THR A 715 -26.82 -31.04 11.53
C THR A 715 -27.35 -29.94 10.62
N ILE A 716 -26.63 -28.81 10.50
CA ILE A 716 -26.89 -27.78 9.47
C ILE A 716 -26.94 -28.43 8.08
N ALA A 717 -25.92 -29.21 7.70
CA ALA A 717 -25.88 -29.87 6.40
C ALA A 717 -27.04 -30.85 6.19
N ARG A 718 -27.40 -31.66 7.20
CA ARG A 718 -28.54 -32.59 7.14
C ARG A 718 -29.89 -31.85 6.99
N THR A 719 -30.10 -30.75 7.70
CA THR A 719 -31.31 -29.93 7.58
C THR A 719 -31.41 -29.30 6.19
N VAL A 720 -30.35 -28.65 5.71
CA VAL A 720 -30.32 -28.01 4.38
C VAL A 720 -30.44 -29.04 3.24
N LEU A 721 -29.87 -30.25 3.37
CA LEU A 721 -29.99 -31.33 2.38
C LEU A 721 -31.37 -32.02 2.36
N ARG A 722 -32.25 -31.76 3.34
CA ARG A 722 -33.67 -32.18 3.34
C ARG A 722 -34.60 -31.16 2.69
N ARG A 723 -34.19 -29.88 2.60
CA ARG A 723 -34.95 -28.82 1.93
C ARG A 723 -34.96 -29.00 0.41
N LYS A 724 -36.05 -28.61 -0.25
CA LYS A 724 -36.24 -28.64 -1.71
C LYS A 724 -35.68 -27.40 -2.40
N GLU A 725 -35.58 -26.31 -1.64
CA GLU A 725 -35.09 -24.98 -2.00
C GLU A 725 -33.64 -25.02 -2.56
N ASN A 726 -33.22 -23.97 -3.28
CA ASN A 726 -31.87 -23.90 -3.88
C ASN A 726 -30.79 -23.66 -2.81
N LYS A 727 -30.09 -24.75 -2.46
CA LYS A 727 -29.08 -24.84 -1.40
C LYS A 727 -27.85 -23.98 -1.69
N VAL A 728 -27.43 -23.86 -2.95
CA VAL A 728 -26.23 -23.11 -3.32
C VAL A 728 -26.52 -21.62 -3.37
N TRP A 729 -27.71 -21.21 -3.83
CA TRP A 729 -28.17 -19.82 -3.72
C TRP A 729 -28.37 -19.39 -2.24
N MET A 730 -28.87 -20.28 -1.38
CA MET A 730 -28.94 -20.06 0.07
C MET A 730 -27.55 -19.79 0.67
N LEU A 731 -26.58 -20.68 0.40
CA LEU A 731 -25.20 -20.53 0.86
C LEU A 731 -24.54 -19.26 0.30
N GLN A 732 -24.84 -18.88 -0.95
CA GLN A 732 -24.34 -17.64 -1.55
C GLN A 732 -24.86 -16.41 -0.79
N ARG A 733 -26.17 -16.34 -0.48
CA ARG A 733 -26.74 -15.27 0.34
C ARG A 733 -26.10 -15.23 1.73
N LEU A 734 -25.94 -16.39 2.37
CA LEU A 734 -25.37 -16.54 3.70
C LEU A 734 -23.93 -16.02 3.78
N TRP A 735 -23.06 -16.46 2.86
CA TRP A 735 -21.66 -16.05 2.86
C TRP A 735 -21.46 -14.58 2.51
N LEU A 736 -22.36 -13.98 1.72
CA LEU A 736 -22.38 -12.54 1.50
C LEU A 736 -22.83 -11.79 2.76
N ASP A 737 -23.87 -12.25 3.47
CA ASP A 737 -24.30 -11.63 4.74
C ASP A 737 -23.21 -11.74 5.82
N PHE A 738 -22.52 -12.88 5.93
CA PHE A 738 -21.36 -13.05 6.82
C PHE A 738 -20.21 -12.08 6.44
N LEU A 739 -19.93 -11.89 5.15
CA LEU A 739 -18.94 -10.93 4.66
C LEU A 739 -19.32 -9.48 5.01
N PHE A 740 -20.60 -9.11 4.83
CA PHE A 740 -21.10 -7.77 5.16
C PHE A 740 -21.12 -7.53 6.67
N TYR A 741 -21.50 -8.54 7.46
CA TYR A 741 -21.48 -8.48 8.92
C TYR A 741 -20.07 -8.29 9.46
N ALA A 742 -19.12 -9.11 9.00
CA ALA A 742 -17.73 -8.97 9.36
C ALA A 742 -17.15 -7.62 8.91
N ALA A 743 -17.45 -7.14 7.70
CA ALA A 743 -16.97 -5.84 7.23
C ALA A 743 -17.50 -4.67 8.07
N ASN A 744 -18.80 -4.67 8.38
CA ASN A 744 -19.42 -3.60 9.14
C ASN A 744 -18.92 -3.54 10.60
N ARG A 745 -18.78 -4.71 11.23
CA ARG A 745 -18.42 -4.88 12.65
C ARG A 745 -16.92 -5.06 12.90
N CYS A 746 -16.08 -5.12 11.86
CA CYS A 746 -14.63 -5.16 11.97
C CYS A 746 -14.09 -3.89 12.66
N ASN A 747 -13.11 -4.07 13.54
CA ASN A 747 -12.42 -2.99 14.23
C ASN A 747 -11.76 -2.03 13.21
N ARG A 748 -12.00 -0.73 13.34
CA ARG A 748 -11.43 0.29 12.45
C ARG A 748 -9.89 0.34 12.51
N GLU A 749 -9.27 0.04 13.67
CA GLU A 749 -7.81 -0.15 13.74
C GLU A 749 -7.34 -1.37 12.93
N ALA A 750 -8.12 -2.45 12.84
CA ALA A 750 -7.76 -3.65 12.09
C ALA A 750 -7.84 -3.43 10.57
N HIS A 751 -8.86 -2.71 10.09
CA HIS A 751 -8.93 -2.22 8.70
C HIS A 751 -7.69 -1.40 8.34
N ALA A 752 -7.33 -0.42 9.17
CA ALA A 752 -6.14 0.41 8.98
C ALA A 752 -4.84 -0.41 9.01
N ARG A 753 -4.69 -1.33 9.98
CA ARG A 753 -3.51 -2.21 10.13
C ARG A 753 -3.24 -3.03 8.87
N LYS A 754 -4.28 -3.49 8.16
CA LYS A 754 -4.14 -4.26 6.91
C LYS A 754 -3.70 -3.44 5.71
N LEU A 755 -3.96 -2.13 5.66
CA LEU A 755 -3.41 -1.28 4.59
C LEU A 755 -1.87 -1.38 4.58
N GLY A 756 -1.25 -1.47 5.76
CA GLY A 756 0.19 -1.64 5.94
C GLY A 756 0.81 -2.91 5.34
N SER A 757 0.00 -3.85 4.83
CA SER A 757 0.42 -5.11 4.19
C SER A 757 -0.16 -5.33 2.79
N GLY A 758 -0.86 -4.34 2.23
CA GLY A 758 -1.45 -4.34 0.89
C GLY A 758 -2.96 -4.04 0.86
N GLY A 759 -3.68 -4.26 1.96
CA GLY A 759 -5.15 -4.19 2.02
C GLY A 759 -5.86 -5.54 1.86
N GLU A 760 -7.15 -5.57 2.18
CA GLU A 760 -8.01 -6.77 2.16
C GLU A 760 -9.41 -6.42 1.61
N LEU A 761 -10.05 -7.40 0.96
CA LEU A 761 -11.41 -7.27 0.40
C LEU A 761 -12.42 -6.75 1.43
N LEU A 762 -12.35 -7.23 2.68
CA LEU A 762 -13.22 -6.82 3.78
C LEU A 762 -13.21 -5.30 4.02
N THR A 763 -12.07 -4.63 3.81
CA THR A 763 -11.94 -3.18 3.98
C THR A 763 -12.56 -2.39 2.82
N VAL A 764 -12.55 -2.93 1.60
CA VAL A 764 -13.24 -2.33 0.44
C VAL A 764 -14.77 -2.48 0.59
N VAL A 765 -15.22 -3.65 1.05
CA VAL A 765 -16.64 -3.92 1.34
C VAL A 765 -17.17 -3.01 2.46
N TRP A 766 -16.39 -2.81 3.53
CA TRP A 766 -16.73 -1.85 4.58
C TRP A 766 -16.86 -0.42 4.05
N LEU A 767 -15.87 0.06 3.28
CA LEU A 767 -15.90 1.43 2.75
C LEU A 767 -17.09 1.65 1.78
N TYR A 768 -17.51 0.61 1.05
CA TYR A 768 -18.72 0.66 0.23
C TYR A 768 -20.01 0.77 1.06
N GLN A 769 -20.10 0.08 2.20
CA GLN A 769 -21.22 0.25 3.14
C GLN A 769 -21.27 1.67 3.69
N GLU A 770 -20.13 2.27 4.03
CA GLU A 770 -20.03 3.65 4.51
C GLU A 770 -20.53 4.66 3.47
N HIS A 771 -20.08 4.56 2.21
CA HIS A 771 -20.57 5.41 1.11
C HIS A 771 -22.08 5.26 0.88
N LEU A 772 -22.61 4.04 0.91
CA LEU A 772 -24.06 3.82 0.82
C LEU A 772 -24.82 4.30 2.06
N HIS A 773 -24.19 4.33 3.23
CA HIS A 773 -24.81 4.85 4.45
C HIS A 773 -25.07 6.36 4.33
N GLN A 774 -24.09 7.14 3.86
CA GLN A 774 -24.25 8.58 3.60
C GLN A 774 -25.42 8.84 2.63
N VAL A 775 -25.42 8.17 1.45
CA VAL A 775 -26.52 8.28 0.47
C VAL A 775 -27.90 7.93 1.05
N LYS A 776 -27.98 6.96 1.98
CA LYS A 776 -29.21 6.61 2.68
C LYS A 776 -29.61 7.65 3.76
N GLN A 777 -28.66 8.35 4.38
CA GLN A 777 -28.97 9.48 5.28
C GLN A 777 -29.55 10.66 4.49
N ASP A 778 -28.94 11.06 3.37
CA ASP A 778 -29.37 12.23 2.58
C ASP A 778 -30.80 12.10 2.08
N ARG A 779 -31.17 10.90 1.63
CA ARG A 779 -32.53 10.60 1.19
C ARG A 779 -33.54 10.75 2.33
N LYS A 780 -33.18 10.35 3.56
CA LYS A 780 -34.01 10.56 4.76
C LYS A 780 -34.09 12.05 5.11
N LYS A 781 -32.96 12.78 5.14
CA LYS A 781 -32.90 14.25 5.37
C LYS A 781 -33.80 15.04 4.42
N ARG A 782 -33.92 14.62 3.15
CA ARG A 782 -34.79 15.26 2.13
C ARG A 782 -36.24 14.78 2.14
N GLN A 783 -36.59 13.79 2.97
CA GLN A 783 -37.93 13.19 3.05
C GLN A 783 -38.63 13.46 4.38
N SER A 784 -37.89 13.86 5.42
CA SER A 784 -38.47 14.48 6.62
C SER A 784 -39.12 15.82 6.23
N PRO A 785 -40.41 16.05 6.53
CA PRO A 785 -40.99 17.39 6.46
C PRO A 785 -40.30 18.31 7.47
N VAL A 786 -40.18 19.59 7.11
CA VAL A 786 -39.67 20.69 7.94
C VAL A 786 -40.83 21.32 8.71
#